data_AF-A0A139MZV5-F1
#
_entry.id   AF-A0A139MZV5-F1
#
_cell.length_a   1.000
_cell.length_b   1.000
_cell.length_c   1.000
_cell.angle_alpha   90.00
_cell.angle_beta   90.00
_cell.angle_gamma   90.00
#
_symmetry.space_group_name_H-M   'P 1'
#
loop_
_entity.id
_entity.type
_entity.pdbx_description
1 polymer ?
#
loop_
_entity_poly.entity_id
_entity_poly.type
_entity_poly.pdbx_seq_one_letter_code
_entity_poly.pdbx_strand_id
1 'polypeptide(L)'
;MSKEQKRQVFYTQSPAEVLQAMEASEQGLTSSQAQQRLADYGRNELEEGEKKTLLMKFIEQFKDLMIIILLVAAILSVVTSGGEDIADAVIILAVVIINAIFGVYQEGKAEEAIAALKSMSSPAARVLRDGHVTEVDSKDLVPGDIVRLEAGDVVPADMRLLEANSLKIEEAALTGESVPVEKDLTVDVAADAGIGDRVNMAFQNSNVTYGRGVGVVVNTGMYTEVGHIAGMLQDADETDTPLKQNLNNLSKVLTYAILVIAAVTFVVGVFIQGKDPLGELMTSVALAVAAIPEGLPAIVTIVLALGTQVLAKRNSIVRKLPAVETLGSTEIIASDKTGTLTMNKMTVEKVFYDGVLNEAGQDIELGLELPLLRSVVLANDTKIDQEGKLIGDPTETAFIQYALDKGYDVKGFLEKYPRVAELPFDSDRKLMSTVHPLPDGKFLVAVKGAPDQLLKRCVARDKAGDVAEIDDAISQLIKSNNSEMAHQALRVLAGAYKIIDSIPENLTSEELENNLIFTGLIGMIDPERAEAAEAVRVAKEAGIRPIMITGDHQDTAEAIAKRLGIIEAGDTEDHVLTGAELNELSDEEFEKVVGQYSVYARVSPEHKVRIVKAWQNQGKVVAMTGDGVNDAPALKTADIGIGMGITGTEVSKGASDMILADDNFATIIVAVEEGRKVFSNIQKTIQYLLSANTAEVLTIFLATLFGWDVLQPVHLLWINLVTDTFPAIALGVEPAEPGVMTHKPRGRKSSFFSGGVMSSIIYQGLLQGALVLAVYGYAIANPVHIGDVKAIHADALTMAFATLGLIQLFHAYNVKSVYQSIFTVGPFKSKTFNWSILVSFILLVSTIVIDPLEKIFHVTKLDVTQWAVVLIGSFSMIIIVEIVKFIQRKLGMDKNAI
;
A
#
# COMPACT_ATOMS: atom_id res chain seq x y z
N MET A 1 8.46 19.10 28.61
CA MET A 1 7.28 19.98 28.80
C MET A 1 6.86 19.97 30.26
N SER A 2 6.41 21.10 30.81
CA SER A 2 5.86 21.22 32.17
C SER A 2 4.33 21.40 32.19
N LYS A 3 3.73 21.78 31.05
CA LYS A 3 2.28 21.95 30.86
C LYS A 3 1.79 21.23 29.61
N GLU A 4 0.60 20.65 29.70
CA GLU A 4 -0.11 19.95 28.63
C GLU A 4 -1.09 20.93 27.94
N GLN A 5 -1.16 20.93 26.60
CA GLN A 5 -2.17 21.72 25.88
C GLN A 5 -3.51 21.00 25.92
N LYS A 6 -4.62 21.74 26.05
CA LYS A 6 -5.97 21.16 26.03
C LYS A 6 -6.54 21.24 24.62
N ARG A 7 -6.96 20.09 24.07
CA ARG A 7 -7.75 20.04 22.81
C ARG A 7 -9.16 20.58 23.06
N GLN A 8 -9.31 21.90 22.94
CA GLN A 8 -10.61 22.56 22.99
C GLN A 8 -11.13 22.82 21.57
N VAL A 9 -12.45 22.95 21.48
CA VAL A 9 -13.17 23.20 20.23
C VAL A 9 -13.12 24.69 19.89
N PHE A 10 -11.94 25.23 19.57
CA PHE A 10 -11.73 26.69 19.42
C PHE A 10 -12.56 27.33 18.29
N TYR A 11 -12.98 26.54 17.29
CA TYR A 11 -13.79 27.00 16.18
C TYR A 11 -15.25 27.29 16.56
N THR A 12 -15.76 26.76 17.68
CA THR A 12 -17.11 27.10 18.18
C THR A 12 -17.11 28.31 19.11
N GLN A 13 -15.94 28.87 19.41
CA GLN A 13 -15.78 29.99 20.34
C GLN A 13 -15.58 31.31 19.57
N SER A 14 -16.00 32.40 20.20
CA SER A 14 -15.76 33.75 19.68
C SER A 14 -14.26 34.12 19.78
N PRO A 15 -13.76 35.02 18.90
CA PRO A 15 -12.37 35.48 18.96
C PRO A 15 -11.94 35.99 20.35
N ALA A 16 -12.83 36.68 21.07
CA ALA A 16 -12.56 37.20 22.40
C ALA A 16 -12.40 36.09 23.46
N GLU A 17 -13.22 35.04 23.39
CA GLU A 17 -13.13 33.88 24.28
C GLU A 17 -11.83 33.10 24.03
N VAL A 18 -11.43 32.93 22.76
CA VAL A 18 -10.18 32.24 22.42
C VAL A 18 -8.96 33.03 22.89
N LEU A 19 -8.94 34.35 22.70
CA LEU A 19 -7.87 35.22 23.21
C LEU A 19 -7.77 35.15 24.75
N GLN A 20 -8.92 35.14 25.43
CA GLN A 20 -8.96 34.97 26.89
C GLN A 20 -8.45 33.59 27.32
N ALA A 21 -8.87 32.52 26.64
CA ALA A 21 -8.44 31.15 26.91
C ALA A 21 -6.94 30.95 26.67
N MET A 22 -6.38 31.60 25.65
CA MET A 22 -4.95 31.60 25.35
C MET A 22 -4.15 32.61 26.18
N GLU A 23 -4.79 33.36 27.09
CA GLU A 23 -4.19 34.45 27.85
C GLU A 23 -3.36 35.40 26.95
N ALA A 24 -3.91 35.74 25.78
CA ALA A 24 -3.27 36.54 24.74
C ALA A 24 -4.04 37.86 24.51
N SER A 25 -3.40 38.81 23.84
CA SER A 25 -4.01 40.10 23.48
C SER A 25 -3.92 40.33 21.98
N GLU A 26 -4.76 41.22 21.44
CA GLU A 26 -4.69 41.64 20.02
C GLU A 26 -3.33 42.30 19.68
N GLN A 27 -2.59 42.79 20.67
CA GLN A 27 -1.24 43.35 20.50
C GLN A 27 -0.13 42.29 20.54
N GLY A 28 -0.50 41.01 20.61
CA GLY A 28 0.44 39.90 20.69
C GLY A 28 0.95 39.64 22.11
N LEU A 29 1.92 38.70 22.19
CA LEU A 29 2.63 38.37 23.42
C LEU A 29 3.89 39.23 23.59
N THR A 30 4.39 39.36 24.81
CA THR A 30 5.74 39.90 25.03
C THR A 30 6.80 38.84 24.75
N SER A 31 8.01 39.24 24.35
CA SER A 31 9.12 38.28 24.13
C SER A 31 9.41 37.41 25.37
N SER A 32 9.26 37.97 26.57
CA SER A 32 9.43 37.24 27.83
C SER A 32 8.36 36.16 28.03
N GLN A 33 7.09 36.48 27.76
CA GLN A 33 6.00 35.51 27.84
C GLN A 33 6.16 34.39 26.82
N ALA A 34 6.56 34.72 25.58
CA ALA A 34 6.81 33.73 24.55
C ALA A 34 7.91 32.76 24.96
N GLN A 35 9.03 33.25 25.51
CA GLN A 35 10.13 32.40 25.95
C GLN A 35 9.77 31.52 27.16
N GLN A 36 8.95 32.04 28.08
CA GLN A 36 8.43 31.24 29.19
C GLN A 36 7.48 30.14 28.71
N ARG A 37 6.59 30.46 27.76
CA ARG A 37 5.69 29.47 27.14
C ARG A 37 6.44 28.42 26.34
N LEU A 38 7.54 28.78 25.69
CA LEU A 38 8.39 27.82 24.97
C LEU A 38 9.02 26.80 25.93
N ALA A 39 9.41 27.24 27.14
CA ALA A 39 9.88 26.33 28.18
C ALA A 39 8.76 25.44 28.75
N ASP A 40 7.55 25.98 28.89
CA ASP A 40 6.39 25.25 29.43
C ASP A 40 5.83 24.20 28.46
N TYR A 41 5.57 24.62 27.21
CA TYR A 41 4.89 23.84 26.18
C TYR A 41 5.82 23.14 25.19
N GLY A 42 7.12 23.47 25.18
CA GLY A 42 8.07 22.92 24.21
C GLY A 42 8.01 23.63 22.85
N ARG A 43 8.85 23.15 21.93
CA ARG A 43 8.95 23.70 20.57
C ARG A 43 7.79 23.22 19.71
N ASN A 44 7.43 24.01 18.70
CA ASN A 44 6.48 23.63 17.67
C ASN A 44 7.13 22.67 16.67
N GLU A 45 7.43 21.45 17.12
CA GLU A 45 8.00 20.37 16.32
C GLU A 45 7.35 19.02 16.67
N LEU A 46 7.39 18.09 15.72
CA LEU A 46 6.89 16.72 15.92
C LEU A 46 7.92 15.90 16.70
N GLU A 47 7.48 15.08 17.66
CA GLU A 47 8.35 14.24 18.48
C GLU A 47 8.92 13.04 17.68
N GLU A 48 10.16 12.61 17.97
CA GLU A 48 10.77 11.40 17.39
C GLU A 48 10.58 10.21 18.34
N GLY A 49 10.09 9.08 17.83
CA GLY A 49 10.14 7.80 18.55
C GLY A 49 11.57 7.28 18.74
N GLU A 50 11.81 6.46 19.77
CA GLU A 50 13.15 5.93 20.07
C GLU A 50 13.68 5.04 18.94
N LYS A 51 14.81 5.43 18.32
CA LYS A 51 15.46 4.63 17.26
C LYS A 51 16.39 3.59 17.85
N LYS A 52 16.24 2.33 17.42
CA LYS A 52 17.21 1.27 17.72
C LYS A 52 18.52 1.49 16.94
N THR A 53 19.65 1.48 17.63
CA THR A 53 20.97 1.58 16.97
C THR A 53 21.32 0.29 16.20
N LEU A 54 22.17 0.41 15.17
CA LEU A 54 22.65 -0.77 14.40
C LEU A 54 23.30 -1.83 15.29
N LEU A 55 24.03 -1.42 16.34
CA LEU A 55 24.64 -2.34 17.29
C LEU A 55 23.59 -3.08 18.14
N MET A 56 22.53 -2.39 18.56
CA MET A 56 21.41 -3.02 19.26
C MET A 56 20.70 -4.04 18.36
N LYS A 57 20.41 -3.69 17.10
CA LYS A 57 19.83 -4.60 16.10
C LYS A 57 20.70 -5.84 15.88
N PHE A 58 22.03 -5.67 15.84
CA PHE A 58 22.98 -6.78 15.73
C PHE A 58 22.98 -7.71 16.95
N ILE A 59 23.02 -7.15 18.17
CA ILE A 59 23.01 -7.95 19.41
C ILE A 59 21.69 -8.71 19.58
N GLU A 60 20.56 -8.14 19.14
CA GLU A 60 19.27 -8.81 19.20
C GLU A 60 19.22 -10.11 18.39
N GLN A 61 19.98 -10.22 17.29
CA GLN A 61 20.08 -11.49 16.53
C GLN A 61 20.60 -12.64 17.39
N PHE A 62 21.47 -12.37 18.37
CA PHE A 62 22.03 -13.40 19.26
C PHE A 62 21.07 -13.85 20.37
N LYS A 63 19.91 -13.20 20.54
CA LYS A 63 18.86 -13.63 21.48
C LYS A 63 18.03 -14.78 20.93
N ASP A 64 18.16 -15.11 19.65
CA ASP A 64 17.46 -16.23 19.04
C ASP A 64 17.92 -17.57 19.64
N LEU A 65 16.95 -18.40 20.03
CA LEU A 65 17.20 -19.68 20.69
C LEU A 65 18.05 -20.63 19.84
N MET A 66 17.93 -20.58 18.51
CA MET A 66 18.68 -21.43 17.60
C MET A 66 20.16 -21.04 17.53
N ILE A 67 20.43 -19.73 17.47
CA ILE A 67 21.81 -19.22 17.54
C ILE A 67 22.44 -19.58 18.88
N ILE A 68 21.68 -19.52 19.98
CA ILE A 68 22.15 -19.95 21.29
C ILE A 68 22.51 -21.45 21.28
N ILE A 69 21.68 -22.32 20.70
CA ILE A 69 21.98 -23.76 20.58
C ILE A 69 23.24 -24.01 19.75
N LEU A 70 23.41 -23.32 18.62
CA LEU A 70 24.60 -23.41 17.77
C LEU A 70 25.88 -22.97 18.51
N LEU A 71 25.80 -21.87 19.26
CA LEU A 71 26.92 -21.38 20.07
C LEU A 71 27.29 -22.40 21.16
N VAL A 72 26.30 -23.02 21.81
CA VAL A 72 26.54 -24.10 22.79
C VAL A 72 27.20 -25.31 22.10
N ALA A 73 26.72 -25.73 20.93
CA ALA A 73 27.30 -26.84 20.17
C ALA A 73 28.75 -26.57 19.75
N ALA A 74 29.04 -25.35 19.26
CA ALA A 74 30.39 -24.94 18.89
C ALA A 74 31.34 -24.95 20.11
N ILE A 75 30.89 -24.44 21.27
CA ILE A 75 31.67 -24.48 22.51
C ILE A 75 31.94 -25.93 22.93
N LEU A 76 30.92 -26.78 22.93
CA LEU A 76 31.07 -28.20 23.30
C LEU A 76 32.02 -28.94 22.35
N SER A 77 31.97 -28.65 21.05
CA SER A 77 32.87 -29.25 20.05
C SER A 77 34.34 -28.94 20.32
N VAL A 78 34.66 -27.69 20.69
CA VAL A 78 36.04 -27.30 21.04
C VAL A 78 36.50 -27.95 22.33
N VAL A 79 35.62 -28.03 23.33
CA VAL A 79 35.95 -28.62 24.64
C VAL A 79 36.17 -30.14 24.54
N THR A 80 35.36 -30.83 23.74
CA THR A 80 35.40 -32.30 23.60
C THR A 80 36.52 -32.80 22.70
N SER A 81 36.87 -32.07 21.65
CA SER A 81 38.01 -32.38 20.77
C SER A 81 39.39 -32.07 21.39
N GLY A 82 39.43 -31.50 22.61
CA GLY A 82 40.68 -31.04 23.22
C GLY A 82 41.39 -29.94 22.42
N GLY A 83 40.71 -29.33 21.44
CA GLY A 83 41.28 -28.36 20.51
C GLY A 83 42.04 -28.95 19.32
N GLU A 84 42.05 -30.27 19.13
CA GLU A 84 42.75 -30.90 17.99
C GLU A 84 41.95 -30.82 16.69
N ASP A 85 40.61 -30.70 16.75
CA ASP A 85 39.73 -30.59 15.58
C ASP A 85 38.71 -29.43 15.75
N ILE A 86 39.15 -28.22 15.40
CA ILE A 86 38.36 -26.98 15.52
C ILE A 86 37.54 -26.67 14.25
N ALA A 87 37.60 -27.52 13.22
CA ALA A 87 36.99 -27.25 11.93
C ALA A 87 35.46 -27.04 12.05
N ASP A 88 34.78 -27.94 12.75
CA ASP A 88 33.32 -27.89 12.93
C ASP A 88 32.88 -26.64 13.72
N ALA A 89 33.61 -26.28 14.78
CA ALA A 89 33.30 -25.10 15.58
C ALA A 89 33.52 -23.78 14.81
N VAL A 90 34.56 -23.71 13.97
CA VAL A 90 34.83 -22.56 13.11
C VAL A 90 33.75 -22.41 12.05
N ILE A 91 33.30 -23.52 11.45
CA ILE A 91 32.20 -23.52 10.47
C ILE A 91 30.90 -23.03 11.12
N ILE A 92 30.53 -23.56 12.29
CA ILE A 92 29.32 -23.14 13.02
C ILE A 92 29.38 -21.64 13.36
N LEU A 93 30.51 -21.14 13.86
CA LEU A 93 30.66 -19.73 14.22
C LEU A 93 30.57 -18.81 12.99
N ALA A 94 31.14 -19.21 11.86
CA ALA A 94 31.05 -18.47 10.61
C ALA A 94 29.59 -18.36 10.13
N VAL A 95 28.82 -19.44 10.20
CA VAL A 95 27.39 -19.45 9.84
C VAL A 95 26.58 -18.50 10.74
N VAL A 96 26.80 -18.53 12.06
CA VAL A 96 26.11 -17.64 13.01
C VAL A 96 26.39 -16.16 12.70
N ILE A 97 27.64 -15.80 12.42
CA ILE A 97 28.01 -14.41 12.10
C ILE A 97 27.38 -13.96 10.78
N ILE A 98 27.44 -14.80 9.75
CA ILE A 98 26.83 -14.52 8.45
C ILE A 98 25.31 -14.30 8.60
N ASN A 99 24.63 -15.15 9.37
CA ASN A 99 23.20 -15.02 9.65
C ASN A 99 22.86 -13.72 10.40
N ALA A 100 23.66 -13.34 11.40
CA ALA A 100 23.46 -12.07 12.12
C ALA A 100 23.63 -10.85 11.21
N ILE A 101 24.62 -10.86 10.30
CA ILE A 101 24.83 -9.79 9.30
C ILE A 101 23.62 -9.70 8.35
N PHE A 102 23.14 -10.84 7.85
CA PHE A 102 21.95 -10.88 6.99
C PHE A 102 20.71 -10.36 7.73
N GLY A 103 20.53 -10.69 9.01
CA GLY A 103 19.43 -10.19 9.84
C GLY A 103 19.42 -8.66 9.98
N VAL A 104 20.57 -8.05 10.28
CA VAL A 104 20.68 -6.58 10.41
C VAL A 104 20.44 -5.86 9.08
N TYR A 105 20.92 -6.43 7.96
CA TYR A 105 20.69 -5.84 6.63
C TYR A 105 19.20 -5.80 6.25
N GLN A 106 18.40 -6.75 6.75
CA GLN A 106 16.97 -6.83 6.45
C GLN A 106 16.12 -5.78 7.21
N GLU A 107 16.60 -5.23 8.32
CA GLU A 107 15.81 -4.40 9.25
C GLU A 107 15.85 -2.88 8.97
N GLY A 108 16.60 -2.44 7.95
CA GLY A 108 17.00 -1.02 7.78
C GLY A 108 16.05 -0.07 7.04
N LYS A 109 14.85 -0.47 6.60
CA LYS A 109 14.04 0.31 5.62
C LYS A 109 12.78 1.01 6.15
N ALA A 110 12.40 0.82 7.41
CA ALA A 110 11.10 1.31 7.93
C ALA A 110 11.08 2.78 8.42
N GLU A 111 12.24 3.42 8.60
CA GLU A 111 12.36 4.71 9.33
C GLU A 111 12.16 5.97 8.46
N GLU A 112 11.93 5.83 7.16
CA GLU A 112 11.89 6.95 6.20
C GLU A 112 10.59 7.78 6.23
N ALA A 113 9.46 7.19 6.67
CA ALA A 113 8.14 7.82 6.65
C ALA A 113 8.04 9.09 7.53
N ILE A 114 8.54 8.98 8.75
CA ILE A 114 8.51 10.05 9.76
C ILE A 114 9.50 11.16 9.37
N ALA A 115 10.58 10.81 8.67
CA ALA A 115 11.55 11.79 8.16
C ALA A 115 10.94 12.69 7.06
N ALA A 116 10.04 12.16 6.23
CA ALA A 116 9.36 12.92 5.17
C ALA A 116 8.42 14.00 5.75
N LEU A 117 7.63 13.68 6.79
CA LEU A 117 6.77 14.64 7.51
C LEU A 117 7.55 15.85 8.04
N LYS A 118 8.78 15.62 8.51
CA LYS A 118 9.67 16.67 9.06
C LYS A 118 10.18 17.64 7.99
N SER A 119 10.28 17.19 6.73
CA SER A 119 10.73 18.05 5.62
C SER A 119 9.68 19.09 5.19
N MET A 120 8.44 18.97 5.68
CA MET A 120 7.31 19.83 5.32
C MET A 120 7.10 21.03 6.27
N SER A 121 7.88 21.18 7.35
CA SER A 121 7.72 22.31 8.28
C SER A 121 8.23 23.63 7.67
N SER A 122 7.38 24.67 7.67
CA SER A 122 7.71 26.02 7.21
C SER A 122 8.91 26.63 7.97
N PRO A 123 9.91 27.27 7.31
CA PRO A 123 11.11 27.77 8.01
C PRO A 123 10.91 29.03 8.85
N ALA A 124 9.91 29.88 8.57
CA ALA A 124 9.74 31.18 9.23
C ALA A 124 8.27 31.61 9.33
N ALA A 125 7.91 32.29 10.42
CA ALA A 125 6.58 32.81 10.71
C ALA A 125 6.64 34.29 11.12
N ARG A 126 5.66 35.08 10.65
CA ARG A 126 5.52 36.50 11.01
C ARG A 126 4.59 36.66 12.20
N VAL A 127 5.15 36.98 13.36
CA VAL A 127 4.43 37.11 14.64
C VAL A 127 4.40 38.54 15.13
N LEU A 128 3.30 38.90 15.77
CA LEU A 128 3.20 40.14 16.54
C LEU A 128 3.68 39.87 17.97
N ARG A 129 4.87 40.39 18.32
CA ARG A 129 5.44 40.33 19.67
C ARG A 129 5.91 41.71 20.10
N ASP A 130 5.68 42.05 21.37
CA ASP A 130 5.97 43.40 21.93
C ASP A 130 5.36 44.55 21.09
N GLY A 131 4.19 44.32 20.48
CA GLY A 131 3.49 45.28 19.60
C GLY A 131 4.13 45.50 18.23
N HIS A 132 5.16 44.72 17.86
CA HIS A 132 5.85 44.83 16.57
C HIS A 132 5.82 43.49 15.81
N VAL A 133 5.70 43.57 14.49
CA VAL A 133 5.78 42.37 13.64
C VAL A 133 7.24 41.94 13.53
N THR A 134 7.53 40.72 13.92
CA THR A 134 8.88 40.12 13.89
C THR A 134 8.80 38.75 13.20
N GLU A 135 9.88 38.39 12.53
CA GLU A 135 10.00 37.07 11.88
C GLU A 135 10.74 36.13 12.84
N VAL A 136 10.12 34.99 13.13
CA VAL A 136 10.66 33.96 14.05
C VAL A 136 10.67 32.61 13.36
N ASP A 137 11.58 31.73 13.78
CA ASP A 137 11.53 30.32 13.37
C ASP A 137 10.19 29.72 13.82
N SER A 138 9.52 28.98 12.95
CA SER A 138 8.22 28.38 13.25
C SER A 138 8.27 27.44 14.45
N LYS A 139 9.43 26.84 14.74
CA LYS A 139 9.67 25.97 15.90
C LYS A 139 9.59 26.71 17.23
N ASP A 140 9.79 28.03 17.21
CA ASP A 140 9.77 28.88 18.39
C ASP A 140 8.40 29.57 18.59
N LEU A 141 7.38 29.16 17.82
CA LEU A 141 5.99 29.52 18.05
C LEU A 141 5.42 28.81 19.28
N VAL A 142 4.58 29.53 20.00
CA VAL A 142 3.91 29.04 21.20
C VAL A 142 2.41 29.33 21.15
N PRO A 143 1.56 28.58 21.88
CA PRO A 143 0.16 28.92 22.02
C PRO A 143 -0.02 30.37 22.51
N GLY A 144 -0.93 31.10 21.86
CA GLY A 144 -1.23 32.52 22.10
C GLY A 144 -0.42 33.51 21.26
N ASP A 145 0.58 33.08 20.48
CA ASP A 145 1.21 33.97 19.49
C ASP A 145 0.17 34.46 18.46
N ILE A 146 0.28 35.72 18.04
CA ILE A 146 -0.55 36.28 16.97
C ILE A 146 0.27 36.25 15.68
N VAL A 147 -0.19 35.47 14.69
CA VAL A 147 0.48 35.26 13.41
C VAL A 147 -0.26 36.03 12.32
N ARG A 148 0.51 36.67 11.43
CA ARG A 148 -0.01 37.30 10.21
C ARG A 148 0.28 36.40 9.01
N LEU A 149 -0.75 36.16 8.22
CA LEU A 149 -0.73 35.35 7.00
C LEU A 149 -0.98 36.24 5.79
N GLU A 150 -0.21 36.04 4.73
CA GLU A 150 -0.48 36.61 3.40
C GLU A 150 -0.32 35.53 2.33
N ALA A 151 -0.85 35.79 1.13
CA ALA A 151 -0.69 34.90 -0.01
C ALA A 151 0.79 34.52 -0.24
N GLY A 152 1.04 33.21 -0.36
CA GLY A 152 2.37 32.61 -0.47
C GLY A 152 2.93 32.07 0.86
N ASP A 153 2.35 32.44 2.00
CA ASP A 153 2.77 31.90 3.29
C ASP A 153 2.27 30.46 3.49
N VAL A 154 3.03 29.69 4.27
CA VAL A 154 2.59 28.40 4.82
C VAL A 154 2.15 28.63 6.26
N VAL A 155 0.95 28.16 6.62
CA VAL A 155 0.41 28.28 7.96
C VAL A 155 1.32 27.53 8.95
N PRO A 156 1.93 28.19 9.96
CA PRO A 156 3.04 27.60 10.70
C PRO A 156 2.62 26.76 11.93
N ALA A 157 1.38 26.93 12.39
CA ALA A 157 0.75 26.21 13.50
C ALA A 157 -0.78 26.33 13.36
N ASP A 158 -1.54 25.51 14.08
CA ASP A 158 -3.00 25.65 14.05
C ASP A 158 -3.43 26.92 14.77
N MET A 159 -4.29 27.68 14.11
CA MET A 159 -4.65 29.02 14.55
C MET A 159 -6.13 29.32 14.34
N ARG A 160 -6.72 30.01 15.33
CA ARG A 160 -8.05 30.60 15.21
C ARG A 160 -7.91 31.96 14.54
N LEU A 161 -8.59 32.15 13.42
CA LEU A 161 -8.56 33.41 12.69
C LEU A 161 -9.32 34.50 13.45
N LEU A 162 -8.67 35.66 13.61
CA LEU A 162 -9.21 36.89 14.19
C LEU A 162 -9.64 37.86 13.10
N GLU A 163 -8.90 37.89 11.99
CA GLU A 163 -9.20 38.67 10.79
C GLU A 163 -8.99 37.81 9.54
N ALA A 164 -9.90 37.91 8.59
CA ALA A 164 -9.79 37.27 7.27
C ALA A 164 -10.26 38.28 6.21
N ASN A 165 -9.36 38.65 5.29
CA ASN A 165 -9.66 39.56 4.18
C ASN A 165 -9.43 38.82 2.87
N SER A 166 -10.53 38.32 2.29
CA SER A 166 -10.51 37.45 1.10
C SER A 166 -9.51 36.29 1.23
N LEU A 167 -9.34 35.77 2.45
CA LEU A 167 -8.32 34.77 2.74
C LEU A 167 -8.77 33.42 2.19
N LYS A 168 -7.94 32.83 1.32
CA LYS A 168 -8.13 31.46 0.82
C LYS A 168 -6.92 30.61 1.17
N ILE A 169 -7.17 29.44 1.72
CA ILE A 169 -6.13 28.51 2.16
C ILE A 169 -6.35 27.16 1.47
N GLU A 170 -5.31 26.64 0.85
CA GLU A 170 -5.27 25.30 0.28
C GLU A 170 -4.97 24.29 1.39
N GLU A 171 -5.98 23.52 1.75
CA GLU A 171 -5.95 22.55 2.86
C GLU A 171 -5.95 21.11 2.35
N ALA A 172 -5.68 20.92 1.05
CA ALA A 172 -5.71 19.64 0.35
C ALA A 172 -4.89 18.54 1.05
N ALA A 173 -3.75 18.92 1.65
CA ALA A 173 -2.94 17.98 2.41
C ALA A 173 -3.73 17.32 3.57
N LEU A 174 -4.53 18.09 4.30
CA LEU A 174 -5.26 17.66 5.50
C LEU A 174 -6.68 17.15 5.20
N THR A 175 -7.34 17.67 4.17
CA THR A 175 -8.74 17.37 3.87
C THR A 175 -8.91 16.46 2.66
N GLY A 176 -7.94 16.44 1.75
CA GLY A 176 -8.05 15.81 0.43
C GLY A 176 -8.77 16.68 -0.61
N GLU A 177 -9.29 17.84 -0.21
CA GLU A 177 -10.04 18.74 -1.09
C GLU A 177 -9.08 19.68 -1.85
N SER A 178 -9.06 19.57 -3.18
CA SER A 178 -8.14 20.34 -4.04
C SER A 178 -8.52 21.81 -4.21
N VAL A 179 -9.75 22.19 -3.88
CA VAL A 179 -10.24 23.57 -4.01
C VAL A 179 -9.85 24.37 -2.76
N PRO A 180 -9.15 25.51 -2.89
CA PRO A 180 -8.82 26.36 -1.74
C PRO A 180 -10.07 26.81 -0.99
N VAL A 181 -10.05 26.64 0.33
CA VAL A 181 -11.15 26.97 1.23
C VAL A 181 -11.12 28.48 1.51
N GLU A 182 -12.23 29.15 1.25
CA GLU A 182 -12.42 30.54 1.63
C GLU A 182 -12.73 30.63 3.13
N LYS A 183 -11.98 31.49 3.83
CA LYS A 183 -12.09 31.62 5.27
C LYS A 183 -13.09 32.72 5.62
N ASP A 184 -14.10 32.34 6.41
CA ASP A 184 -15.21 33.19 6.83
C ASP A 184 -15.37 33.15 8.35
N LEU A 185 -15.40 34.34 8.95
CA LEU A 185 -15.53 34.53 10.40
C LEU A 185 -16.98 34.74 10.85
N THR A 186 -17.91 34.92 9.91
CA THR A 186 -19.33 35.22 10.18
C THR A 186 -20.20 33.97 10.29
N VAL A 187 -19.68 32.82 9.83
CA VAL A 187 -20.39 31.53 9.86
C VAL A 187 -20.27 30.88 11.23
N ASP A 188 -21.40 30.48 11.78
CA ASP A 188 -21.46 29.62 12.97
C ASP A 188 -21.06 28.18 12.59
N VAL A 189 -19.90 27.75 13.09
CA VAL A 189 -19.38 26.40 12.83
C VAL A 189 -19.93 25.43 13.88
N ALA A 190 -20.56 24.34 13.42
CA ALA A 190 -21.09 23.30 14.29
C ALA A 190 -19.98 22.56 15.06
N ALA A 191 -20.30 22.03 16.25
CA ALA A 191 -19.31 21.36 17.11
C ALA A 191 -18.79 20.03 16.53
N ASP A 192 -19.53 19.42 15.62
CA ASP A 192 -19.22 18.19 14.89
C ASP A 192 -18.68 18.44 13.48
N ALA A 193 -18.40 19.70 13.13
CA ALA A 193 -17.87 20.06 11.81
C ALA A 193 -16.53 19.36 11.52
N GLY A 194 -16.45 18.76 10.33
CA GLY A 194 -15.22 18.17 9.80
C GLY A 194 -14.13 19.23 9.61
N ILE A 195 -12.87 18.80 9.51
CA ILE A 195 -11.71 19.72 9.44
C ILE A 195 -11.87 20.74 8.30
N GLY A 196 -12.33 20.32 7.13
CA GLY A 196 -12.53 21.19 5.96
C GLY A 196 -13.68 22.20 6.11
N ASP A 197 -14.65 21.95 6.99
CA ASP A 197 -15.79 22.85 7.22
C ASP A 197 -15.50 23.92 8.27
N ARG A 198 -14.35 23.84 8.97
CA ARG A 198 -13.92 24.80 10.00
C ARG A 198 -13.33 26.06 9.34
N VAL A 199 -14.16 26.78 8.60
CA VAL A 199 -13.80 27.97 7.80
C VAL A 199 -13.19 29.13 8.59
N ASN A 200 -13.28 29.08 9.91
CA ASN A 200 -12.80 30.11 10.82
C ASN A 200 -11.44 29.74 11.48
N MET A 201 -10.84 28.63 11.07
CA MET A 201 -9.52 28.13 11.47
C MET A 201 -8.55 28.15 10.28
N ALA A 202 -7.25 28.18 10.58
CA ALA A 202 -6.19 27.84 9.63
C ALA A 202 -5.27 26.78 10.25
N PHE A 203 -4.89 25.78 9.46
CA PHE A 203 -4.19 24.59 9.95
C PHE A 203 -2.74 24.53 9.50
N GLN A 204 -1.87 24.02 10.36
CA GLN A 204 -0.43 23.89 10.10
C GLN A 204 -0.14 23.19 8.76
N ASN A 205 0.87 23.66 8.03
CA ASN A 205 1.31 23.17 6.73
C ASN A 205 0.29 23.33 5.58
N SER A 206 -0.74 24.16 5.75
CA SER A 206 -1.62 24.56 4.66
C SER A 206 -1.08 25.80 3.94
N ASN A 207 -1.25 25.90 2.63
CA ASN A 207 -0.71 27.01 1.82
C ASN A 207 -1.74 28.13 1.70
N VAL A 208 -1.34 29.37 2.01
CA VAL A 208 -2.20 30.54 1.78
C VAL A 208 -2.13 30.91 0.31
N THR A 209 -3.22 30.71 -0.43
CA THR A 209 -3.25 30.93 -1.88
C THR A 209 -3.65 32.35 -2.24
N TYR A 210 -4.48 33.00 -1.40
CA TYR A 210 -4.97 34.34 -1.67
C TYR A 210 -5.34 35.09 -0.38
N GLY A 211 -5.33 36.42 -0.46
CA GLY A 211 -5.77 37.30 0.62
C GLY A 211 -4.78 37.44 1.77
N ARG A 212 -5.28 37.95 2.90
CA ARG A 212 -4.51 38.13 4.14
C ARG A 212 -5.35 37.79 5.36
N GLY A 213 -4.70 37.27 6.38
CA GLY A 213 -5.33 36.86 7.63
C GLY A 213 -4.48 37.20 8.85
N VAL A 214 -5.14 37.30 9.99
CA VAL A 214 -4.49 37.35 11.30
C VAL A 214 -5.16 36.31 12.17
N GLY A 215 -4.39 35.54 12.93
CA GLY A 215 -4.95 34.56 13.85
C GLY A 215 -4.07 34.31 15.05
N VAL A 216 -4.69 33.78 16.11
CA VAL A 216 -4.01 33.36 17.34
C VAL A 216 -3.68 31.88 17.27
N VAL A 217 -2.43 31.52 17.54
CA VAL A 217 -1.97 30.13 17.63
C VAL A 217 -2.69 29.46 18.81
N VAL A 218 -3.39 28.37 18.53
CA VAL A 218 -4.12 27.61 19.56
C VAL A 218 -3.43 26.29 19.89
N ASN A 219 -2.83 25.62 18.90
CA ASN A 219 -2.11 24.37 19.09
C ASN A 219 -0.73 24.42 18.41
N THR A 220 0.26 23.75 19.00
CA THR A 220 1.62 23.61 18.44
C THR A 220 2.14 22.17 18.56
N GLY A 221 3.10 21.79 17.71
CA GLY A 221 3.75 20.49 17.74
C GLY A 221 2.76 19.32 17.60
N MET A 222 2.83 18.33 18.49
CA MET A 222 1.95 17.15 18.49
C MET A 222 0.46 17.44 18.74
N TYR A 223 0.11 18.68 19.13
CA TYR A 223 -1.28 19.07 19.39
C TYR A 223 -2.00 19.68 18.19
N THR A 224 -1.28 20.01 17.10
CA THR A 224 -1.91 20.44 15.85
C THR A 224 -2.64 19.27 15.18
N GLU A 225 -3.48 19.51 14.19
CA GLU A 225 -4.13 18.45 13.40
C GLU A 225 -3.07 17.61 12.67
N VAL A 226 -1.99 18.23 12.15
CA VAL A 226 -0.84 17.51 11.58
C VAL A 226 -0.11 16.70 12.65
N GLY A 227 0.08 17.27 13.84
CA GLY A 227 0.66 16.57 14.99
C GLY A 227 -0.20 15.40 15.47
N HIS A 228 -1.53 15.53 15.40
CA HIS A 228 -2.45 14.46 15.71
C HIS A 228 -2.30 13.29 14.74
N ILE A 229 -2.21 13.59 13.44
CA ILE A 229 -1.93 12.60 12.40
C ILE A 229 -0.57 11.92 12.64
N ALA A 230 0.46 12.69 12.99
CA ALA A 230 1.77 12.14 13.33
C ALA A 230 1.72 11.22 14.55
N GLY A 231 0.95 11.58 15.59
CA GLY A 231 0.71 10.72 16.75
C GLY A 231 0.01 9.42 16.37
N MET A 232 -1.05 9.48 15.56
CA MET A 232 -1.73 8.29 15.05
C MET A 232 -0.79 7.37 14.26
N LEU A 233 0.15 7.93 13.50
CA LEU A 233 1.17 7.17 12.77
C LEU A 233 2.20 6.50 13.70
N GLN A 234 2.52 7.11 14.84
CA GLN A 234 3.43 6.55 15.85
C GLN A 234 2.76 5.46 16.69
N ASP A 235 1.48 5.65 17.03
CA ASP A 235 0.69 4.71 17.82
C ASP A 235 0.14 3.54 16.99
N ALA A 236 0.22 3.61 15.66
CA ALA A 236 -0.15 2.51 14.79
C ALA A 236 0.83 1.33 14.96
N ASP A 237 0.38 0.31 15.72
CA ASP A 237 1.12 -0.94 15.92
C ASP A 237 1.55 -1.55 14.59
N GLU A 238 2.85 -1.80 14.41
CA GLU A 238 3.30 -2.64 13.31
C GLU A 238 2.88 -4.09 13.57
N THR A 239 1.78 -4.50 12.95
CA THR A 239 1.32 -5.89 13.01
C THR A 239 2.24 -6.79 12.19
N ASP A 240 2.64 -7.92 12.79
CA ASP A 240 3.40 -8.94 12.07
C ASP A 240 2.62 -9.42 10.85
N THR A 241 3.26 -9.42 9.68
CA THR A 241 2.65 -9.92 8.44
C THR A 241 2.28 -11.41 8.55
N PRO A 242 1.26 -11.88 7.81
CA PRO A 242 0.86 -13.28 7.81
C PRO A 242 2.03 -14.24 7.52
N LEU A 243 2.92 -13.88 6.60
CA LEU A 243 4.14 -14.64 6.30
C LEU A 243 5.08 -14.77 7.51
N LYS A 244 5.34 -13.65 8.20
CA LYS A 244 6.25 -13.62 9.36
C LYS A 244 5.70 -14.46 10.52
N GLN A 245 4.40 -14.35 10.81
CA GLN A 245 3.73 -15.16 11.85
C GLN A 245 3.85 -16.66 11.53
N ASN A 246 3.60 -17.02 10.27
CA ASN A 246 3.71 -18.38 9.77
C ASN A 246 5.14 -18.94 9.92
N LEU A 247 6.18 -18.18 9.55
CA LEU A 247 7.58 -18.57 9.70
C LEU A 247 7.99 -18.73 11.17
N ASN A 248 7.54 -17.84 12.06
CA ASN A 248 7.81 -17.94 13.49
C ASN A 248 7.18 -19.20 14.11
N ASN A 249 5.94 -19.52 13.72
CA ASN A 249 5.27 -20.73 14.18
C ASN A 249 5.94 -22.00 13.64
N LEU A 250 6.37 -21.99 12.38
CA LEU A 250 7.14 -23.07 11.77
C LEU A 250 8.43 -23.34 12.56
N SER A 251 9.21 -22.28 12.79
CA SER A 251 10.47 -22.34 13.52
C SER A 251 10.26 -23.01 14.88
N LYS A 252 9.28 -22.55 15.66
CA LYS A 252 8.94 -23.16 16.97
C LYS A 252 8.62 -24.65 16.87
N VAL A 253 7.77 -25.06 15.92
CA VAL A 253 7.39 -26.48 15.76
C VAL A 253 8.59 -27.35 15.40
N LEU A 254 9.43 -26.88 14.47
CA LEU A 254 10.65 -27.60 14.07
C LEU A 254 11.64 -27.69 15.22
N THR A 255 11.86 -26.62 15.97
CA THR A 255 12.74 -26.63 17.16
C THR A 255 12.32 -27.71 18.15
N TYR A 256 11.03 -27.80 18.49
CA TYR A 256 10.55 -28.84 19.40
C TYR A 256 10.73 -30.26 18.83
N ALA A 257 10.44 -30.46 17.54
CA ALA A 257 10.61 -31.76 16.90
C ALA A 257 12.09 -32.22 16.91
N ILE A 258 13.00 -31.32 16.55
CA ILE A 258 14.44 -31.58 16.52
C ILE A 258 14.97 -31.92 17.91
N LEU A 259 14.58 -31.20 18.96
CA LEU A 259 14.98 -31.49 20.34
C LEU A 259 14.50 -32.87 20.82
N VAL A 260 13.27 -33.25 20.48
CA VAL A 260 12.73 -34.58 20.80
C VAL A 260 13.53 -35.66 20.09
N ILE A 261 13.84 -35.47 18.81
CA ILE A 261 14.61 -36.45 18.02
C ILE A 261 16.03 -36.59 18.58
N ALA A 262 16.72 -35.47 18.86
CA ALA A 262 18.05 -35.47 19.47
C ALA A 262 18.08 -36.19 20.83
N ALA A 263 17.04 -35.99 21.65
CA ALA A 263 16.93 -36.68 22.93
C ALA A 263 16.73 -38.19 22.76
N VAL A 264 15.89 -38.62 21.80
CA VAL A 264 15.66 -40.05 21.54
C VAL A 264 16.90 -40.71 20.94
N THR A 265 17.57 -40.08 19.97
CA THR A 265 18.82 -40.63 19.39
C THR A 265 19.88 -40.78 20.46
N PHE A 266 20.05 -39.77 21.32
CA PHE A 266 20.98 -39.83 22.44
C PHE A 266 20.69 -41.00 23.39
N VAL A 267 19.41 -41.16 23.79
CA VAL A 267 19.01 -42.26 24.68
C VAL A 267 19.26 -43.62 24.05
N VAL A 268 18.92 -43.80 22.77
CA VAL A 268 19.13 -45.06 22.06
C VAL A 268 20.64 -45.33 21.88
N GLY A 269 21.41 -44.35 21.44
CA GLY A 269 22.85 -44.50 21.22
C GLY A 269 23.60 -44.87 22.50
N VAL A 270 23.29 -44.21 23.62
CA VAL A 270 23.97 -44.49 24.89
C VAL A 270 23.46 -45.76 25.56
N PHE A 271 22.15 -45.90 25.75
CA PHE A 271 21.59 -46.96 26.59
C PHE A 271 21.30 -48.26 25.85
N ILE A 272 21.08 -48.22 24.53
CA ILE A 272 20.78 -49.42 23.73
C ILE A 272 22.01 -49.86 22.94
N GLN A 273 22.75 -48.92 22.33
CA GLN A 273 23.90 -49.24 21.48
C GLN A 273 25.23 -49.22 22.25
N GLY A 274 25.27 -48.68 23.48
CA GLY A 274 26.46 -48.65 24.31
C GLY A 274 27.53 -47.67 23.83
N LYS A 275 27.15 -46.63 23.08
CA LYS A 275 28.08 -45.59 22.62
C LYS A 275 28.49 -44.66 23.77
N ASP A 276 29.63 -44.00 23.61
CA ASP A 276 30.12 -43.02 24.57
C ASP A 276 29.13 -41.85 24.72
N PRO A 277 28.73 -41.47 25.96
CA PRO A 277 27.75 -40.40 26.18
C PRO A 277 28.19 -39.04 25.63
N LEU A 278 29.47 -38.70 25.70
CA LEU A 278 29.92 -37.38 25.26
C LEU A 278 29.94 -37.31 23.73
N GLY A 279 30.44 -38.35 23.08
CA GLY A 279 30.44 -38.46 21.62
C GLY A 279 29.03 -38.55 21.01
N GLU A 280 28.11 -39.29 21.64
CA GLU A 280 26.74 -39.43 21.14
C GLU A 280 25.90 -38.15 21.38
N LEU A 281 26.19 -37.40 22.45
CA LEU A 281 25.59 -36.08 22.65
C LEU A 281 25.99 -35.11 21.54
N MET A 282 27.29 -35.07 21.21
CA MET A 282 27.82 -34.24 20.11
C MET A 282 27.20 -34.62 18.77
N THR A 283 27.12 -35.92 18.49
CA THR A 283 26.52 -36.45 17.27
C THR A 283 25.03 -36.11 17.18
N SER A 284 24.27 -36.30 18.27
CA SER A 284 22.84 -35.96 18.31
C SER A 284 22.59 -34.46 18.13
N VAL A 285 23.44 -33.60 18.69
CA VAL A 285 23.34 -32.14 18.52
C VAL A 285 23.76 -31.71 17.11
N ALA A 286 24.84 -32.26 16.54
CA ALA A 286 25.28 -31.95 15.19
C ALA A 286 24.23 -32.36 14.13
N LEU A 287 23.61 -33.53 14.31
CA LEU A 287 22.53 -34.01 13.44
C LEU A 287 21.25 -33.16 13.61
N ALA A 288 20.93 -32.77 14.85
CA ALA A 288 19.83 -31.87 15.14
C ALA A 288 20.00 -30.49 14.49
N VAL A 289 21.24 -29.97 14.49
CA VAL A 289 21.59 -28.72 13.82
C VAL A 289 21.47 -28.85 12.30
N ALA A 290 22.02 -29.92 11.73
CA ALA A 290 22.00 -30.14 10.28
C ALA A 290 20.58 -30.27 9.71
N ALA A 291 19.58 -30.60 10.53
CA ALA A 291 18.18 -30.70 10.16
C ALA A 291 17.42 -29.36 10.06
N ILE A 292 18.02 -28.26 10.53
CA ILE A 292 17.37 -26.95 10.57
C ILE A 292 17.34 -26.37 9.15
N PRO A 293 16.19 -25.84 8.68
CA PRO A 293 16.10 -25.20 7.37
C PRO A 293 16.69 -23.78 7.40
N GLU A 294 18.00 -23.67 7.58
CA GLU A 294 18.72 -22.39 7.73
C GLU A 294 18.58 -21.49 6.48
N GLY A 295 18.48 -22.10 5.30
CA GLY A 295 18.30 -21.38 4.04
C GLY A 295 16.88 -20.82 3.83
N LEU A 296 15.87 -21.28 4.59
CA LEU A 296 14.48 -20.96 4.30
C LEU A 296 14.16 -19.46 4.39
N PRO A 297 14.54 -18.72 5.47
CA PRO A 297 14.29 -17.28 5.54
C PRO A 297 14.97 -16.52 4.39
N ALA A 298 16.22 -16.86 4.07
CA ALA A 298 16.98 -16.21 3.00
C ALA A 298 16.34 -16.44 1.63
N ILE A 299 15.89 -17.66 1.34
CA ILE A 299 15.24 -17.98 0.07
C ILE A 299 13.91 -17.24 -0.04
N VAL A 300 13.08 -17.23 1.02
CA VAL A 300 11.83 -16.45 1.03
C VAL A 300 12.10 -14.97 0.72
N THR A 301 13.11 -14.37 1.33
CA THR A 301 13.52 -12.98 1.04
C THR A 301 13.93 -12.79 -0.42
N ILE A 302 14.71 -13.72 -0.99
CA ILE A 302 15.11 -13.68 -2.41
C ILE A 302 13.89 -13.75 -3.32
N VAL A 303 12.94 -14.66 -3.05
CA VAL A 303 11.71 -14.80 -3.85
C VAL A 303 10.86 -13.54 -3.78
N LEU A 304 10.68 -12.96 -2.59
CA LEU A 304 9.99 -11.68 -2.42
C LEU A 304 10.69 -10.57 -3.19
N ALA A 305 12.02 -10.46 -3.10
CA ALA A 305 12.81 -9.45 -3.80
C ALA A 305 12.75 -9.58 -5.33
N LEU A 306 12.69 -10.80 -5.86
CA LEU A 306 12.49 -11.02 -7.29
C LEU A 306 11.05 -10.66 -7.70
N GLY A 307 10.06 -10.93 -6.84
CA GLY A 307 8.68 -10.47 -7.00
C GLY A 307 8.57 -8.95 -7.05
N THR A 308 9.25 -8.22 -6.15
CA THR A 308 9.25 -6.74 -6.16
C THR A 308 9.87 -6.17 -7.42
N GLN A 309 10.89 -6.80 -8.00
CA GLN A 309 11.48 -6.37 -9.27
C GLN A 309 10.50 -6.49 -10.44
N VAL A 310 9.64 -7.52 -10.44
CA VAL A 310 8.60 -7.67 -11.47
C VAL A 310 7.53 -6.60 -11.32
N LEU A 311 7.08 -6.36 -10.09
CA LEU A 311 6.12 -5.29 -9.76
C LEU A 311 6.64 -3.91 -10.16
N ALA A 312 7.90 -3.60 -9.86
CA ALA A 312 8.50 -2.31 -10.20
C ALA A 312 8.52 -2.05 -11.72
N LYS A 313 8.71 -3.10 -12.54
CA LYS A 313 8.61 -3.02 -14.01
C LYS A 313 7.17 -2.81 -14.51
N ARG A 314 6.18 -3.05 -13.66
CA ARG A 314 4.75 -2.82 -13.91
C ARG A 314 4.22 -1.66 -13.07
N ASN A 315 5.06 -0.62 -12.85
CA ASN A 315 4.73 0.62 -12.15
C ASN A 315 4.31 0.46 -10.66
N SER A 316 4.57 -0.68 -10.03
CA SER A 316 4.27 -0.91 -8.61
C SER A 316 5.56 -1.02 -7.80
N ILE A 317 5.89 0.03 -7.05
CA ILE A 317 7.13 0.13 -6.28
C ILE A 317 6.88 -0.37 -4.85
N VAL A 318 7.53 -1.45 -4.46
CA VAL A 318 7.40 -2.03 -3.12
C VAL A 318 8.45 -1.47 -2.19
N ARG A 319 8.03 -0.89 -1.05
CA ARG A 319 8.93 -0.39 0.00
C ARG A 319 9.25 -1.45 1.03
N LYS A 320 8.24 -2.22 1.45
CA LYS A 320 8.39 -3.34 2.40
C LYS A 320 8.21 -4.68 1.68
N LEU A 321 9.25 -5.52 1.63
CA LEU A 321 9.22 -6.80 0.91
C LEU A 321 8.03 -7.71 1.29
N PRO A 322 7.65 -7.85 2.58
CA PRO A 322 6.51 -8.68 2.96
C PRO A 322 5.17 -8.23 2.34
N ALA A 323 5.05 -6.97 1.95
CA ALA A 323 3.83 -6.41 1.37
C ALA A 323 3.39 -7.15 0.09
N VAL A 324 4.33 -7.67 -0.71
CA VAL A 324 3.99 -8.45 -1.92
C VAL A 324 3.14 -9.67 -1.60
N GLU A 325 3.43 -10.36 -0.49
CA GLU A 325 2.68 -11.54 -0.07
C GLU A 325 1.31 -11.17 0.50
N THR A 326 1.25 -10.11 1.31
CA THR A 326 -0.01 -9.60 1.87
C THR A 326 -0.98 -9.21 0.77
N LEU A 327 -0.48 -8.58 -0.30
CA LEU A 327 -1.29 -8.14 -1.44
C LEU A 327 -1.95 -9.33 -2.17
N GLY A 328 -1.29 -10.49 -2.19
CA GLY A 328 -1.88 -11.73 -2.72
C GLY A 328 -3.00 -12.32 -1.85
N SER A 329 -3.08 -11.94 -0.57
CA SER A 329 -4.15 -12.35 0.36
C SER A 329 -5.27 -11.32 0.54
N THR A 330 -5.17 -10.15 -0.09
CA THR A 330 -6.13 -9.06 0.08
C THR A 330 -7.57 -9.51 -0.20
N GLU A 331 -8.44 -9.25 0.78
CA GLU A 331 -9.87 -9.53 0.70
C GLU A 331 -10.69 -8.25 0.48
N ILE A 332 -10.24 -7.12 1.04
CA ILE A 332 -10.87 -5.82 0.94
C ILE A 332 -9.89 -4.83 0.31
N ILE A 333 -10.32 -4.09 -0.70
CA ILE A 333 -9.58 -2.92 -1.20
C ILE A 333 -10.39 -1.69 -0.84
N ALA A 334 -9.92 -0.96 0.18
CA ALA A 334 -10.40 0.34 0.56
C ALA A 334 -9.69 1.39 -0.29
N SER A 335 -10.44 2.06 -1.16
CA SER A 335 -9.88 3.06 -2.07
C SER A 335 -10.37 4.45 -1.70
N ASP A 336 -9.44 5.41 -1.62
CA ASP A 336 -9.83 6.81 -1.78
C ASP A 336 -10.42 7.04 -3.17
N LYS A 337 -11.30 8.04 -3.31
CA LYS A 337 -11.94 8.37 -4.59
C LYS A 337 -11.02 9.27 -5.41
N THR A 338 -10.62 10.41 -4.85
CA THR A 338 -9.94 11.49 -5.57
C THR A 338 -8.52 11.05 -5.90
N GLY A 339 -8.08 11.28 -7.15
CA GLY A 339 -6.74 10.89 -7.61
C GLY A 339 -6.53 9.39 -7.83
N THR A 340 -7.34 8.53 -7.21
CA THR A 340 -7.28 7.07 -7.34
C THR A 340 -8.27 6.49 -8.32
N LEU A 341 -9.56 6.61 -8.02
CA LEU A 341 -10.63 6.11 -8.89
C LEU A 341 -10.97 7.13 -9.98
N THR A 342 -10.75 8.41 -9.68
CA THR A 342 -10.95 9.55 -10.59
C THR A 342 -9.64 10.15 -11.07
N MET A 343 -9.72 11.02 -12.06
CA MET A 343 -8.56 11.68 -12.66
C MET A 343 -8.01 12.85 -11.82
N ASN A 344 -8.73 13.28 -10.78
CA ASN A 344 -8.50 14.54 -10.06
C ASN A 344 -8.41 15.73 -11.03
N LYS A 345 -9.27 15.73 -12.05
CA LYS A 345 -9.34 16.75 -13.10
C LYS A 345 -10.78 17.02 -13.49
N MET A 346 -11.30 18.17 -13.07
CA MET A 346 -12.63 18.63 -13.46
C MET A 346 -12.75 18.67 -14.99
N THR A 347 -13.77 17.99 -15.51
CA THR A 347 -14.01 17.78 -16.93
C THR A 347 -15.47 18.05 -17.24
N VAL A 348 -15.73 18.78 -18.33
CA VAL A 348 -17.09 19.05 -18.81
C VAL A 348 -17.67 17.78 -19.42
N GLU A 349 -18.83 17.35 -18.95
CA GLU A 349 -19.54 16.16 -19.41
C GLU A 349 -20.82 16.51 -20.17
N LYS A 350 -21.53 17.57 -19.76
CA LYS A 350 -22.80 17.96 -20.39
C LYS A 350 -22.92 19.45 -20.60
N VAL A 351 -23.56 19.83 -21.70
CA VAL A 351 -23.88 21.23 -22.03
C VAL A 351 -25.33 21.33 -22.47
N PHE A 352 -26.10 22.18 -21.80
CA PHE A 352 -27.47 22.50 -22.13
C PHE A 352 -27.53 23.87 -22.79
N TYR A 353 -27.86 23.91 -24.08
CA TYR A 353 -28.04 25.14 -24.85
C TYR A 353 -29.15 24.95 -25.88
N ASP A 354 -29.73 26.03 -26.38
CA ASP A 354 -30.85 26.02 -27.35
C ASP A 354 -32.07 25.17 -26.95
N GLY A 355 -32.22 24.89 -25.65
CA GLY A 355 -33.27 24.05 -25.08
C GLY A 355 -33.02 22.55 -25.21
N VAL A 356 -31.79 22.12 -25.54
CA VAL A 356 -31.40 20.71 -25.69
C VAL A 356 -30.20 20.40 -24.78
N LEU A 357 -30.23 19.25 -24.12
CA LEU A 357 -29.12 18.69 -23.37
C LEU A 357 -28.21 17.90 -24.31
N ASN A 358 -26.94 18.27 -24.39
CA ASN A 358 -25.95 17.62 -25.25
C ASN A 358 -24.81 17.05 -24.41
N GLU A 359 -24.25 15.93 -24.87
CA GLU A 359 -23.02 15.36 -24.31
C GLU A 359 -21.81 16.17 -24.78
N ALA A 360 -20.82 16.36 -23.90
CA ALA A 360 -19.61 17.15 -24.17
C ALA A 360 -18.84 16.69 -25.42
N GLY A 361 -18.93 15.40 -25.77
CA GLY A 361 -18.30 14.85 -26.98
C GLY A 361 -18.86 15.39 -28.30
N GLN A 362 -20.08 15.94 -28.34
CA GLN A 362 -20.73 16.37 -29.59
C GLN A 362 -20.15 17.69 -30.14
N ASP A 363 -20.00 17.79 -31.47
CA ASP A 363 -19.49 19.00 -32.11
C ASP A 363 -20.48 20.16 -31.99
N ILE A 364 -19.96 21.35 -31.69
CA ILE A 364 -20.76 22.58 -31.54
C ILE A 364 -20.46 23.48 -32.74
N GLU A 365 -21.42 23.59 -33.65
CA GLU A 365 -21.25 24.31 -34.94
C GLU A 365 -20.83 25.78 -34.77
N LEU A 366 -21.32 26.45 -33.72
CA LEU A 366 -20.99 27.86 -33.41
C LEU A 366 -19.65 28.02 -32.66
N GLY A 367 -19.00 26.94 -32.23
CA GLY A 367 -17.75 26.99 -31.45
C GLY A 367 -17.80 27.93 -30.24
N LEU A 368 -16.74 28.70 -30.02
CA LEU A 368 -16.66 29.71 -28.95
C LEU A 368 -17.66 30.88 -29.12
N GLU A 369 -18.25 31.04 -30.30
CA GLU A 369 -19.30 32.04 -30.52
C GLU A 369 -20.68 31.52 -30.05
N LEU A 370 -20.82 30.25 -29.61
CA LEU A 370 -22.03 29.83 -28.91
C LEU A 370 -22.23 30.71 -27.65
N PRO A 371 -23.42 31.32 -27.42
CA PRO A 371 -23.63 32.24 -26.28
C PRO A 371 -23.23 31.64 -24.92
N LEU A 372 -23.48 30.34 -24.69
CA LEU A 372 -23.05 29.65 -23.48
C LEU A 372 -21.52 29.64 -23.34
N LEU A 373 -20.81 29.14 -24.36
CA LEU A 373 -19.35 29.03 -24.34
C LEU A 373 -18.69 30.40 -24.28
N ARG A 374 -19.20 31.37 -25.04
CA ARG A 374 -18.79 32.77 -24.99
C ARG A 374 -18.86 33.32 -23.57
N SER A 375 -19.99 33.15 -22.89
CA SER A 375 -20.16 33.63 -21.52
C SER A 375 -19.17 33.00 -20.53
N VAL A 376 -19.04 31.67 -20.54
CA VAL A 376 -18.22 30.95 -19.54
C VAL A 376 -16.71 31.02 -19.81
N VAL A 377 -16.29 31.23 -21.06
CA VAL A 377 -14.88 31.41 -21.44
C VAL A 377 -14.41 32.85 -21.21
N LEU A 378 -15.25 33.85 -21.48
CA LEU A 378 -14.90 35.26 -21.25
C LEU A 378 -14.90 35.62 -19.76
N ALA A 379 -15.92 35.18 -19.02
CA ALA A 379 -15.98 35.29 -17.57
C ALA A 379 -15.15 34.19 -16.91
N ASN A 380 -13.82 34.19 -17.09
CA ASN A 380 -12.92 33.13 -16.61
C ASN A 380 -11.52 33.67 -16.27
N ASP A 381 -10.95 33.30 -15.12
CA ASP A 381 -9.64 33.79 -14.66
C ASP A 381 -8.49 32.82 -14.95
N THR A 382 -8.77 31.71 -15.64
CA THR A 382 -7.75 30.75 -16.05
C THR A 382 -6.70 31.40 -16.95
N LYS A 383 -5.44 31.23 -16.58
CA LYS A 383 -4.28 31.63 -17.38
C LYS A 383 -3.67 30.42 -18.06
N ILE A 384 -3.16 30.62 -19.27
CA ILE A 384 -2.42 29.60 -20.03
C ILE A 384 -0.95 30.00 -19.98
N ASP A 385 -0.09 29.13 -19.44
CA ASP A 385 1.35 29.38 -19.39
C ASP A 385 2.03 29.17 -20.76
N GLN A 386 3.35 29.35 -20.81
CA GLN A 386 4.13 29.19 -22.05
C GLN A 386 4.21 27.74 -22.55
N GLU A 387 4.00 26.77 -21.67
CA GLU A 387 4.00 25.34 -21.96
C GLU A 387 2.59 24.81 -22.29
N GLY A 388 1.56 25.66 -22.21
CA GLY A 388 0.16 25.33 -22.45
C GLY A 388 -0.56 24.78 -21.22
N LYS A 389 0.04 24.82 -20.03
CA LYS A 389 -0.59 24.40 -18.77
C LYS A 389 -1.58 25.47 -18.31
N LEU A 390 -2.75 25.01 -17.87
CA LEU A 390 -3.79 25.86 -17.32
C LEU A 390 -3.52 26.13 -15.84
N ILE A 391 -3.59 27.39 -15.45
CA ILE A 391 -3.38 27.88 -14.07
C ILE A 391 -4.65 28.63 -13.66
N GLY A 392 -5.35 28.13 -12.65
CA GLY A 392 -6.59 28.70 -12.15
C GLY A 392 -7.40 27.70 -11.32
N ASP A 393 -8.62 28.07 -10.96
CA ASP A 393 -9.55 27.18 -10.26
C ASP A 393 -9.90 25.96 -11.14
N PRO A 394 -9.95 24.73 -10.60
CA PRO A 394 -10.28 23.52 -11.38
C PRO A 394 -11.60 23.62 -12.17
N THR A 395 -12.60 24.29 -11.62
CA THR A 395 -13.91 24.52 -12.25
C THR A 395 -13.78 25.41 -13.48
N GLU A 396 -12.95 26.45 -13.38
CA GLU A 396 -12.76 27.41 -14.47
C GLU A 396 -11.85 26.86 -15.57
N THR A 397 -10.78 26.18 -15.16
CA THR A 397 -9.82 25.55 -16.07
C THR A 397 -10.50 24.46 -16.89
N ALA A 398 -11.49 23.75 -16.33
CA ALA A 398 -12.30 22.76 -17.05
C ALA A 398 -12.98 23.34 -18.30
N PHE A 399 -13.45 24.60 -18.24
CA PHE A 399 -14.10 25.25 -19.39
C PHE A 399 -13.10 25.62 -20.49
N ILE A 400 -11.94 26.13 -20.09
CA ILE A 400 -10.87 26.44 -21.05
C ILE A 400 -10.34 25.15 -21.67
N GLN A 401 -10.13 24.11 -20.86
CA GLN A 401 -9.73 22.79 -21.34
C GLN A 401 -10.75 22.23 -22.32
N TYR A 402 -12.05 22.30 -22.01
CA TYR A 402 -13.11 21.86 -22.90
C TYR A 402 -13.06 22.56 -24.27
N ALA A 403 -12.82 23.88 -24.28
CA ALA A 403 -12.67 24.62 -25.53
C ALA A 403 -11.40 24.22 -26.32
N LEU A 404 -10.28 23.96 -25.62
CA LEU A 404 -9.04 23.50 -26.23
C LEU A 404 -9.16 22.08 -26.78
N ASP A 405 -9.85 21.17 -26.09
CA ASP A 405 -10.08 19.78 -26.50
C ASP A 405 -10.94 19.71 -27.77
N LYS A 406 -11.82 20.71 -27.98
CA LYS A 406 -12.58 20.92 -29.22
C LYS A 406 -11.76 21.57 -30.36
N GLY A 407 -10.50 21.92 -30.11
CA GLY A 407 -9.62 22.57 -31.07
C GLY A 407 -9.93 24.05 -31.32
N TYR A 408 -10.62 24.72 -30.40
CA TYR A 408 -10.92 26.14 -30.55
C TYR A 408 -9.72 27.03 -30.19
N ASP A 409 -9.55 28.13 -30.93
CA ASP A 409 -8.51 29.13 -30.65
C ASP A 409 -8.92 30.05 -29.50
N VAL A 410 -8.78 29.57 -28.27
CA VAL A 410 -9.10 30.33 -27.05
C VAL A 410 -8.26 31.60 -26.96
N LYS A 411 -6.98 31.55 -27.33
CA LYS A 411 -6.08 32.69 -27.22
C LYS A 411 -6.50 33.82 -28.18
N GLY A 412 -6.71 33.50 -29.46
CA GLY A 412 -7.23 34.45 -30.43
C GLY A 412 -8.61 34.98 -30.06
N PHE A 413 -9.45 34.16 -29.42
CA PHE A 413 -10.76 34.59 -28.93
C PHE A 413 -10.69 35.60 -27.79
N LEU A 414 -9.81 35.39 -26.80
CA LEU A 414 -9.58 36.33 -25.70
C LEU A 414 -8.92 37.64 -26.19
N GLU A 415 -8.06 37.56 -27.21
CA GLU A 415 -7.48 38.75 -27.86
C GLU A 415 -8.53 39.54 -28.65
N LYS A 416 -9.49 38.85 -29.29
CA LYS A 416 -10.63 39.45 -30.00
C LYS A 416 -11.60 40.19 -29.07
N TYR A 417 -11.80 39.66 -27.86
CA TYR A 417 -12.70 40.23 -26.84
C TYR A 417 -11.90 40.61 -25.58
N PRO A 418 -11.09 41.69 -25.62
CA PRO A 418 -10.27 42.07 -24.47
C PRO A 418 -11.13 42.46 -23.26
N ARG A 419 -10.78 41.97 -22.08
CA ARG A 419 -11.46 42.34 -20.83
C ARG A 419 -11.11 43.80 -20.47
N VAL A 420 -12.13 44.65 -20.31
CA VAL A 420 -11.98 46.09 -19.98
C VAL A 420 -12.52 46.48 -18.60
N ALA A 421 -13.41 45.66 -18.01
CA ALA A 421 -13.88 45.80 -16.64
C ALA A 421 -14.35 44.43 -16.11
N GLU A 422 -14.46 44.28 -14.80
CA GLU A 422 -14.88 43.02 -14.17
C GLU A 422 -15.53 43.21 -12.79
N LEU A 423 -16.34 42.22 -12.42
CA LEU A 423 -16.71 41.89 -11.05
C LEU A 423 -16.20 40.46 -10.80
N PRO A 424 -15.06 40.31 -10.09
CA PRO A 424 -14.44 39.00 -9.85
C PRO A 424 -15.37 38.13 -9.01
N PHE A 425 -15.24 36.79 -9.13
CA PHE A 425 -16.13 35.88 -8.40
C PHE A 425 -16.22 36.23 -6.91
N ASP A 426 -17.44 36.20 -6.39
CA ASP A 426 -17.75 36.51 -5.00
C ASP A 426 -18.76 35.48 -4.48
N SER A 427 -18.50 34.97 -3.29
CA SER A 427 -19.22 33.85 -2.70
C SER A 427 -20.62 34.20 -2.18
N ASP A 428 -20.88 35.48 -1.85
CA ASP A 428 -22.22 35.95 -1.46
C ASP A 428 -23.14 35.97 -2.68
N ARG A 429 -22.66 36.53 -3.80
CA ARG A 429 -23.44 36.62 -5.05
C ARG A 429 -23.37 35.35 -5.90
N LYS A 430 -22.35 34.50 -5.73
CA LYS A 430 -22.09 33.24 -6.46
C LYS A 430 -22.02 33.41 -7.98
N LEU A 431 -21.50 34.55 -8.43
CA LEU A 431 -21.45 34.97 -9.83
C LEU A 431 -20.07 35.56 -10.14
N MET A 432 -19.69 35.57 -11.41
CA MET A 432 -18.53 36.28 -11.94
C MET A 432 -18.96 37.00 -13.21
N SER A 433 -18.55 38.26 -13.37
CA SER A 433 -18.90 39.08 -14.52
C SER A 433 -17.71 39.79 -15.12
N THR A 434 -17.65 39.86 -16.44
CA THR A 434 -16.57 40.49 -17.20
C THR A 434 -17.14 41.29 -18.36
N VAL A 435 -16.49 42.40 -18.70
CA VAL A 435 -16.97 43.34 -19.72
C VAL A 435 -15.98 43.39 -20.88
N HIS A 436 -16.49 43.26 -22.10
CA HIS A 436 -15.71 43.14 -23.33
C HIS A 436 -16.27 44.09 -24.41
N PRO A 437 -15.43 44.84 -25.13
CA PRO A 437 -15.89 45.71 -26.21
C PRO A 437 -16.35 44.89 -27.42
N LEU A 438 -17.39 45.37 -28.10
CA LEU A 438 -17.91 44.82 -29.35
C LEU A 438 -17.56 45.75 -30.54
N PRO A 439 -17.50 45.21 -31.77
CA PRO A 439 -17.14 46.00 -32.96
C PRO A 439 -18.08 47.17 -33.29
N ASP A 440 -19.31 47.15 -32.81
CA ASP A 440 -20.34 48.16 -33.02
C ASP A 440 -20.28 49.32 -32.00
N GLY A 441 -19.28 49.33 -31.12
CA GLY A 441 -19.09 50.34 -30.08
C GLY A 441 -19.84 50.06 -28.78
N LYS A 442 -20.56 48.94 -28.69
CA LYS A 442 -21.22 48.47 -27.47
C LYS A 442 -20.28 47.58 -26.65
N PHE A 443 -20.75 47.14 -25.48
CA PHE A 443 -20.03 46.22 -24.61
C PHE A 443 -20.87 44.98 -24.30
N LEU A 444 -20.22 43.82 -24.33
CA LEU A 444 -20.74 42.54 -23.86
C LEU A 444 -20.36 42.36 -22.39
N VAL A 445 -21.36 42.22 -21.53
CA VAL A 445 -21.19 41.73 -20.16
C VAL A 445 -21.40 40.23 -20.18
N ALA A 446 -20.33 39.46 -20.01
CA ALA A 446 -20.36 38.00 -19.90
C ALA A 446 -20.44 37.62 -18.41
N VAL A 447 -21.40 36.76 -18.06
CA VAL A 447 -21.67 36.35 -16.68
C VAL A 447 -21.70 34.82 -16.59
N LYS A 448 -21.06 34.28 -15.55
CA LYS A 448 -21.23 32.87 -15.15
C LYS A 448 -21.52 32.77 -13.66
N GLY A 449 -22.15 31.68 -13.23
CA GLY A 449 -22.28 31.39 -11.80
C GLY A 449 -23.30 30.31 -11.48
N ALA A 450 -23.71 30.24 -10.22
CA ALA A 450 -24.65 29.24 -9.74
C ALA A 450 -26.02 29.37 -10.44
N PRO A 451 -26.61 28.28 -10.99
CA PRO A 451 -27.84 28.36 -11.77
C PRO A 451 -29.00 29.04 -11.04
N ASP A 452 -29.16 28.76 -9.75
CA ASP A 452 -30.22 29.33 -8.89
C ASP A 452 -30.06 30.84 -8.66
N GLN A 453 -28.84 31.35 -8.57
CA GLN A 453 -28.58 32.79 -8.39
C GLN A 453 -28.62 33.56 -9.69
N LEU A 454 -28.09 32.97 -10.77
CA LEU A 454 -28.03 33.58 -12.08
C LEU A 454 -29.43 33.69 -12.71
N LEU A 455 -30.28 32.67 -12.57
CA LEU A 455 -31.64 32.69 -13.11
C LEU A 455 -32.54 33.77 -12.49
N LYS A 456 -32.33 34.14 -11.21
CA LYS A 456 -33.08 35.23 -10.56
C LYS A 456 -32.86 36.59 -11.23
N ARG A 457 -31.76 36.72 -11.97
CA ARG A 457 -31.32 37.96 -12.62
C ARG A 457 -31.54 37.96 -14.13
N CYS A 458 -32.01 36.84 -14.68
CA CYS A 458 -32.30 36.69 -16.09
C CYS A 458 -33.75 37.07 -16.40
N VAL A 459 -33.96 37.85 -17.46
CA VAL A 459 -35.30 38.26 -17.94
C VAL A 459 -35.66 37.58 -19.26
N ALA A 460 -34.65 37.17 -20.02
CA ALA A 460 -34.80 36.51 -21.31
C ALA A 460 -33.84 35.31 -21.43
N ARG A 461 -34.08 34.46 -22.41
CA ARG A 461 -33.18 33.39 -22.85
C ARG A 461 -32.77 33.60 -24.30
N ASP A 462 -31.59 33.12 -24.65
CA ASP A 462 -31.14 33.00 -26.04
C ASP A 462 -31.30 31.56 -26.52
N LYS A 463 -31.89 31.36 -27.70
CA LYS A 463 -31.91 30.09 -28.44
C LYS A 463 -31.48 30.35 -29.87
N ALA A 464 -30.22 30.06 -30.20
CA ALA A 464 -29.64 30.27 -31.52
C ALA A 464 -29.89 31.68 -32.10
N GLY A 465 -29.86 32.71 -31.26
CA GLY A 465 -30.12 34.11 -31.62
C GLY A 465 -31.58 34.56 -31.47
N ASP A 466 -32.51 33.66 -31.13
CA ASP A 466 -33.88 33.99 -30.76
C ASP A 466 -33.97 34.35 -29.27
N VAL A 467 -33.93 35.66 -28.99
CA VAL A 467 -34.03 36.20 -27.63
C VAL A 467 -35.50 36.37 -27.26
N ALA A 468 -35.97 35.56 -26.30
CA ALA A 468 -37.35 35.56 -25.81
C ALA A 468 -37.41 35.62 -24.29
N GLU A 469 -38.49 36.17 -23.73
CA GLU A 469 -38.72 36.21 -22.28
C GLU A 469 -38.77 34.80 -21.67
N ILE A 470 -38.31 34.67 -20.43
CA ILE A 470 -38.38 33.40 -19.68
C ILE A 470 -39.79 33.25 -19.11
N ASP A 471 -40.60 32.37 -19.71
CA ASP A 471 -41.89 31.96 -19.16
C ASP A 471 -41.77 30.78 -18.16
N ASP A 472 -42.88 30.41 -17.54
CA ASP A 472 -42.92 29.31 -16.55
C ASP A 472 -42.47 27.97 -17.16
N ALA A 473 -42.79 27.70 -18.43
CA ALA A 473 -42.42 26.45 -19.10
C ALA A 473 -40.90 26.37 -19.33
N ILE A 474 -40.27 27.46 -19.76
CA ILE A 474 -38.82 27.58 -19.93
C ILE A 474 -38.12 27.48 -18.56
N SER A 475 -38.64 28.18 -17.54
CA SER A 475 -38.10 28.12 -16.18
C SER A 475 -38.09 26.69 -15.64
N GLN A 476 -39.18 25.95 -15.87
CA GLN A 476 -39.31 24.55 -15.46
C GLN A 476 -38.38 23.63 -16.26
N LEU A 477 -38.21 23.87 -17.56
CA LEU A 477 -37.25 23.14 -18.40
C LEU A 477 -35.81 23.31 -17.89
N ILE A 478 -35.38 24.54 -17.59
CA ILE A 478 -34.03 24.81 -17.08
C ILE A 478 -33.82 24.12 -15.72
N LYS A 479 -34.79 24.24 -14.81
CA LYS A 479 -34.73 23.60 -13.49
C LYS A 479 -34.67 22.08 -13.59
N SER A 480 -35.44 21.47 -14.50
CA SER A 480 -35.43 20.02 -14.71
C SER A 480 -34.07 19.52 -15.22
N ASN A 481 -33.47 20.21 -16.21
CA ASN A 481 -32.14 19.85 -16.72
C ASN A 481 -31.04 20.06 -15.67
N ASN A 482 -31.12 21.14 -14.87
CA ASN A 482 -30.21 21.35 -13.75
C ASN A 482 -30.31 20.19 -12.73
N SER A 483 -31.53 19.78 -12.39
CA SER A 483 -31.77 18.65 -11.48
C SER A 483 -31.28 17.33 -12.06
N GLU A 484 -31.48 17.09 -13.36
CA GLU A 484 -31.02 15.87 -14.04
C GLU A 484 -29.49 15.77 -14.10
N MET A 485 -28.80 16.87 -14.37
CA MET A 485 -27.34 16.96 -14.28
C MET A 485 -26.85 16.73 -12.85
N ALA A 486 -27.51 17.34 -11.86
CA ALA A 486 -27.17 17.18 -10.45
C ALA A 486 -27.35 15.73 -9.97
N HIS A 487 -28.41 15.03 -10.41
CA HIS A 487 -28.60 13.60 -10.15
C HIS A 487 -27.51 12.70 -10.75
N GLN A 488 -26.82 13.19 -11.79
CA GLN A 488 -25.66 12.53 -12.38
C GLN A 488 -24.34 12.94 -11.69
N ALA A 489 -24.43 13.60 -10.53
CA ALA A 489 -23.32 14.16 -9.76
C ALA A 489 -22.49 15.22 -10.52
N LEU A 490 -23.07 15.83 -11.55
CA LEU A 490 -22.41 16.93 -12.25
C LEU A 490 -22.55 18.22 -11.43
N ARG A 491 -21.42 18.89 -11.19
CA ARG A 491 -21.40 20.28 -10.73
C ARG A 491 -21.88 21.16 -11.89
N VAL A 492 -22.99 21.86 -11.70
CA VAL A 492 -23.61 22.67 -12.76
C VAL A 492 -23.34 24.15 -12.56
N LEU A 493 -22.88 24.84 -13.60
CA LEU A 493 -22.87 26.30 -13.69
C LEU A 493 -23.76 26.78 -14.84
N ALA A 494 -24.21 28.02 -14.75
CA ALA A 494 -25.00 28.67 -15.79
C ALA A 494 -24.21 29.81 -16.44
N GLY A 495 -24.48 30.04 -17.73
CA GLY A 495 -24.00 31.19 -18.48
C GLY A 495 -25.13 32.19 -18.74
N ALA A 496 -24.78 33.47 -18.76
CA ALA A 496 -25.63 34.54 -19.25
C ALA A 496 -24.80 35.68 -19.85
N TYR A 497 -25.46 36.57 -20.59
CA TYR A 497 -24.86 37.82 -21.04
C TYR A 497 -25.85 38.98 -21.07
N LYS A 498 -25.32 40.18 -21.24
CA LYS A 498 -26.06 41.40 -21.54
C LYS A 498 -25.24 42.31 -22.44
N ILE A 499 -25.90 43.09 -23.30
CA ILE A 499 -25.24 44.11 -24.11
C ILE A 499 -25.59 45.48 -23.53
N ILE A 500 -24.57 46.31 -23.32
CA ILE A 500 -24.69 47.67 -22.78
C ILE A 500 -24.03 48.68 -23.72
N ASP A 501 -24.57 49.89 -23.79
CA ASP A 501 -24.03 50.93 -24.69
C ASP A 501 -22.80 51.64 -24.10
N SER A 502 -22.65 51.67 -22.77
CA SER A 502 -21.49 52.25 -22.07
C SER A 502 -21.21 51.50 -20.76
N ILE A 503 -19.94 51.45 -20.35
CA ILE A 503 -19.53 50.91 -19.06
C ILE A 503 -20.05 51.85 -17.95
N PRO A 504 -20.76 51.35 -16.91
CA PRO A 504 -21.23 52.18 -15.81
C PRO A 504 -20.06 52.79 -15.01
N GLU A 505 -20.27 53.99 -14.44
CA GLU A 505 -19.25 54.64 -13.60
C GLU A 505 -18.98 53.85 -12.30
N ASN A 506 -20.01 53.22 -11.73
CA ASN A 506 -19.90 52.38 -10.53
C ASN A 506 -20.12 50.92 -10.89
N LEU A 507 -19.04 50.15 -10.96
CA LEU A 507 -19.12 48.70 -11.21
C LEU A 507 -19.74 48.00 -10.00
N THR A 508 -21.06 47.85 -10.00
CA THR A 508 -21.84 47.18 -8.96
C THR A 508 -22.64 46.01 -9.54
N SER A 509 -22.92 45.01 -8.71
CA SER A 509 -23.75 43.86 -9.09
C SER A 509 -25.14 44.29 -9.58
N GLU A 510 -25.70 45.36 -9.01
CA GLU A 510 -27.02 45.86 -9.38
C GLU A 510 -27.07 46.41 -10.82
N GLU A 511 -26.01 47.07 -11.28
CA GLU A 511 -25.95 47.69 -12.61
C GLU A 511 -25.54 46.68 -13.70
N LEU A 512 -24.54 45.83 -13.41
CA LEU A 512 -23.98 44.89 -14.39
C LEU A 512 -24.72 43.56 -14.48
N GLU A 513 -25.21 43.04 -13.36
CA GLU A 513 -25.67 41.65 -13.26
C GLU A 513 -27.19 41.51 -13.24
N ASN A 514 -27.95 42.54 -13.60
CA ASN A 514 -29.42 42.51 -13.73
C ASN A 514 -29.87 42.67 -15.19
N ASN A 515 -31.05 42.12 -15.49
CA ASN A 515 -31.65 42.06 -16.83
C ASN A 515 -30.77 41.27 -17.81
N LEU A 516 -30.31 40.11 -17.35
CA LEU A 516 -29.44 39.21 -18.12
C LEU A 516 -30.25 38.34 -19.11
N ILE A 517 -29.56 37.86 -20.14
CA ILE A 517 -30.04 36.88 -21.11
C ILE A 517 -29.37 35.54 -20.80
N PHE A 518 -30.16 34.55 -20.37
CA PHE A 518 -29.69 33.20 -20.08
C PHE A 518 -29.26 32.48 -21.35
N THR A 519 -28.10 31.82 -21.31
CA THR A 519 -27.52 31.14 -22.49
C THR A 519 -27.49 29.62 -22.37
N GLY A 520 -27.41 29.08 -21.16
CA GLY A 520 -27.36 27.64 -20.96
C GLY A 520 -26.79 27.18 -19.63
N LEU A 521 -26.71 25.86 -19.46
CA LEU A 521 -26.05 25.19 -18.33
C LEU A 521 -24.85 24.38 -18.82
N ILE A 522 -23.83 24.27 -17.98
CA ILE A 522 -22.66 23.44 -18.22
C ILE A 522 -22.42 22.58 -16.97
N GLY A 523 -22.44 21.26 -17.17
CA GLY A 523 -22.24 20.25 -16.15
C GLY A 523 -20.86 19.62 -16.28
N MET A 524 -20.16 19.53 -15.16
CA MET A 524 -18.79 19.01 -15.08
C MET A 524 -18.63 18.15 -13.84
N ILE A 525 -17.69 17.21 -13.89
CA ILE A 525 -17.37 16.31 -12.79
C ILE A 525 -15.87 16.01 -12.82
N ASP A 526 -15.32 15.48 -11.74
CA ASP A 526 -14.05 14.76 -11.79
C ASP A 526 -14.33 13.33 -12.28
N PRO A 527 -14.02 12.99 -13.54
CA PRO A 527 -14.45 11.74 -14.13
C PRO A 527 -13.64 10.56 -13.60
N GLU A 528 -14.25 9.39 -13.58
CA GLU A 528 -13.57 8.13 -13.30
C GLU A 528 -12.52 7.80 -14.38
N ARG A 529 -11.47 7.08 -13.98
CA ARG A 529 -10.50 6.53 -14.94
C ARG A 529 -11.16 5.43 -15.77
N ALA A 530 -10.89 5.40 -17.08
CA ALA A 530 -11.51 4.45 -18.01
C ALA A 530 -11.27 2.98 -17.61
N GLU A 531 -10.10 2.69 -17.04
CA GLU A 531 -9.68 1.38 -16.58
C GLU A 531 -10.20 1.00 -15.17
N ALA A 532 -10.71 1.95 -14.39
CA ALA A 532 -11.11 1.71 -13.00
C ALA A 532 -12.31 0.76 -12.91
N ALA A 533 -13.32 0.91 -13.78
CA ALA A 533 -14.49 0.04 -13.79
C ALA A 533 -14.12 -1.43 -14.11
N GLU A 534 -13.23 -1.65 -15.08
CA GLU A 534 -12.75 -2.98 -15.42
C GLU A 534 -11.91 -3.59 -14.28
N ALA A 535 -11.07 -2.79 -13.63
CA ALA A 535 -10.30 -3.23 -12.48
C ALA A 535 -11.20 -3.62 -11.28
N VAL A 536 -12.27 -2.86 -11.01
CA VAL A 536 -13.30 -3.20 -10.01
C VAL A 536 -13.98 -4.52 -10.35
N ARG A 537 -14.34 -4.72 -11.63
CA ARG A 537 -14.94 -5.99 -12.11
C ARG A 537 -14.00 -7.18 -11.88
N VAL A 538 -12.73 -7.07 -12.28
CA VAL A 538 -11.74 -8.14 -12.09
C VAL A 538 -11.46 -8.40 -10.60
N ALA A 539 -11.43 -7.36 -9.75
CA ALA A 539 -11.31 -7.52 -8.31
C ALA A 539 -12.44 -8.38 -7.74
N LYS A 540 -13.69 -8.08 -8.12
CA LYS A 540 -14.87 -8.84 -7.70
C LYS A 540 -14.82 -10.29 -8.20
N GLU A 541 -14.43 -10.53 -9.45
CA GLU A 541 -14.25 -11.89 -9.99
C GLU A 541 -13.18 -12.68 -9.24
N ALA A 542 -12.13 -12.01 -8.78
CA ALA A 542 -11.08 -12.58 -7.94
C ALA A 542 -11.48 -12.77 -6.46
N GLY A 543 -12.74 -12.47 -6.11
CA GLY A 543 -13.30 -12.59 -4.77
C GLY A 543 -12.87 -11.48 -3.80
N ILE A 544 -12.37 -10.36 -4.31
CA ILE A 544 -11.94 -9.18 -3.55
C ILE A 544 -13.09 -8.17 -3.55
N ARG A 545 -13.41 -7.61 -2.39
CA ARG A 545 -14.45 -6.59 -2.26
C ARG A 545 -13.82 -5.18 -2.31
N PRO A 546 -14.06 -4.40 -3.37
CA PRO A 546 -13.70 -2.98 -3.38
C PRO A 546 -14.72 -2.19 -2.54
N ILE A 547 -14.22 -1.22 -1.76
CA ILE A 547 -15.01 -0.22 -1.05
C ILE A 547 -14.43 1.17 -1.31
N MET A 548 -15.29 2.19 -1.33
CA MET A 548 -14.90 3.58 -1.53
C MET A 548 -14.97 4.34 -0.19
N ILE A 549 -13.92 5.09 0.14
CA ILE A 549 -13.85 5.93 1.34
C ILE A 549 -13.49 7.34 0.86
N THR A 550 -14.33 8.35 1.10
CA THR A 550 -14.12 9.68 0.52
C THR A 550 -14.65 10.81 1.41
N GLY A 551 -14.01 11.98 1.31
CA GLY A 551 -14.48 13.24 1.90
C GLY A 551 -15.67 13.86 1.15
N ASP A 552 -15.94 13.41 -0.07
CA ASP A 552 -16.99 13.94 -0.94
C ASP A 552 -18.40 13.86 -0.34
N HIS A 553 -19.31 14.63 -0.94
CA HIS A 553 -20.74 14.53 -0.68
C HIS A 553 -21.28 13.14 -1.00
N GLN A 554 -22.27 12.69 -0.22
CA GLN A 554 -22.92 11.38 -0.35
C GLN A 554 -23.41 11.11 -1.77
N ASP A 555 -24.17 12.04 -2.36
CA ASP A 555 -24.75 11.87 -3.71
C ASP A 555 -23.67 11.66 -4.79
N THR A 556 -22.57 12.40 -4.71
CA THR A 556 -21.44 12.29 -5.66
C THR A 556 -20.73 10.95 -5.51
N ALA A 557 -20.42 10.57 -4.27
CA ALA A 557 -19.76 9.31 -3.96
C ALA A 557 -20.61 8.11 -4.41
N GLU A 558 -21.92 8.14 -4.16
CA GLU A 558 -22.85 7.09 -4.58
C GLU A 558 -22.95 6.97 -6.10
N ALA A 559 -23.05 8.09 -6.82
CA ALA A 559 -23.12 8.10 -8.27
C ALA A 559 -21.87 7.50 -8.92
N ILE A 560 -20.67 7.88 -8.45
CA ILE A 560 -19.40 7.34 -8.96
C ILE A 560 -19.28 5.85 -8.62
N ALA A 561 -19.64 5.45 -7.39
CA ALA A 561 -19.61 4.05 -6.99
C ALA A 561 -20.54 3.16 -7.84
N LYS A 562 -21.71 3.67 -8.25
CA LYS A 562 -22.62 2.98 -9.18
C LYS A 562 -22.01 2.86 -10.58
N ARG A 563 -21.37 3.92 -11.11
CA ARG A 563 -20.70 3.88 -12.43
C ARG A 563 -19.56 2.88 -12.50
N LEU A 564 -18.75 2.82 -11.44
CA LEU A 564 -17.63 1.88 -11.32
C LEU A 564 -18.08 0.44 -11.06
N GLY A 565 -19.36 0.22 -10.75
CA GLY A 565 -19.89 -1.09 -10.37
C GLY A 565 -19.44 -1.55 -8.99
N ILE A 566 -19.09 -0.62 -8.08
CA ILE A 566 -18.85 -0.92 -6.65
C ILE A 566 -20.20 -1.25 -5.98
N ILE A 567 -21.23 -0.43 -6.22
CA ILE A 567 -22.63 -0.69 -5.86
C ILE A 567 -23.34 -1.28 -7.09
N GLU A 568 -24.07 -2.38 -6.92
CA GLU A 568 -24.84 -3.02 -8.00
C GLU A 568 -26.30 -2.59 -8.00
N ALA A 569 -26.98 -2.70 -9.15
CA ALA A 569 -28.40 -2.29 -9.27
C ALA A 569 -29.38 -3.17 -8.46
N GLY A 570 -28.94 -4.33 -7.96
CA GLY A 570 -29.73 -5.25 -7.14
C GLY A 570 -29.44 -5.17 -5.63
N ASP A 571 -28.51 -4.30 -5.23
CA ASP A 571 -28.18 -4.01 -3.85
C ASP A 571 -29.35 -3.22 -3.22
N THR A 572 -29.98 -3.77 -2.17
CA THR A 572 -31.11 -3.14 -1.46
C THR A 572 -30.66 -1.87 -0.72
N GLU A 573 -31.55 -0.88 -0.56
CA GLU A 573 -31.25 0.46 -0.01
C GLU A 573 -30.34 0.49 1.24
N ASP A 574 -29.48 1.52 1.30
CA ASP A 574 -28.48 1.88 2.35
C ASP A 574 -27.07 1.24 2.30
N HIS A 575 -26.40 1.30 1.13
CA HIS A 575 -24.97 0.93 0.98
C HIS A 575 -23.96 2.06 1.24
N VAL A 576 -24.45 3.26 1.56
CA VAL A 576 -23.63 4.45 1.81
C VAL A 576 -23.78 4.87 3.27
N LEU A 577 -22.66 5.15 3.94
CA LEU A 577 -22.63 5.64 5.31
C LEU A 577 -21.86 6.95 5.38
N THR A 578 -22.41 7.96 6.02
CA THR A 578 -21.72 9.24 6.23
C THR A 578 -20.84 9.22 7.48
N GLY A 579 -19.82 10.08 7.53
CA GLY A 579 -18.99 10.25 8.73
C GLY A 579 -19.79 10.65 9.98
N ALA A 580 -20.89 11.40 9.82
CA ALA A 580 -21.78 11.77 10.91
C ALA A 580 -22.51 10.56 11.49
N GLU A 581 -23.10 9.72 10.63
CA GLU A 581 -23.76 8.47 11.05
C GLU A 581 -22.76 7.47 11.66
N LEU A 582 -21.53 7.43 11.14
CA LEU A 582 -20.46 6.60 11.70
C LEU A 582 -20.04 7.03 13.12
N ASN A 583 -20.21 8.31 13.48
CA ASN A 583 -19.96 8.80 14.84
C ASN A 583 -21.04 8.37 15.84
N GLU A 584 -22.25 8.07 15.37
CA GLU A 584 -23.34 7.59 16.23
C GLU A 584 -23.18 6.11 16.61
N LEU A 585 -22.40 5.36 15.83
CA LEU A 585 -22.11 3.95 16.07
C LEU A 585 -20.87 3.77 16.94
N SER A 586 -20.99 2.96 18.00
CA SER A 586 -19.82 2.44 18.71
C SER A 586 -19.00 1.50 17.83
N ASP A 587 -17.72 1.30 18.14
CA ASP A 587 -16.84 0.44 17.35
C ASP A 587 -17.36 -1.03 17.29
N GLU A 588 -17.93 -1.53 18.39
CA GLU A 588 -18.51 -2.88 18.47
C GLU A 588 -19.80 -3.05 17.64
N GLU A 589 -20.59 -1.98 17.51
CA GLU A 589 -21.78 -1.96 16.66
C GLU A 589 -21.40 -1.85 15.20
N PHE A 590 -20.47 -0.94 14.89
CA PHE A 590 -19.98 -0.72 13.55
C PHE A 590 -19.32 -1.98 12.97
N GLU A 591 -18.53 -2.70 13.75
CA GLU A 591 -17.95 -3.99 13.35
C GLU A 591 -18.97 -5.02 12.89
N LYS A 592 -20.20 -5.01 13.42
CA LYS A 592 -21.26 -5.95 13.02
C LYS A 592 -21.92 -5.57 11.69
N VAL A 593 -21.93 -4.29 11.36
CA VAL A 593 -22.63 -3.75 10.19
C VAL A 593 -21.69 -3.28 9.08
N VAL A 594 -20.37 -3.24 9.30
CA VAL A 594 -19.38 -2.76 8.31
C VAL A 594 -19.50 -3.48 6.95
N GLY A 595 -19.92 -4.75 6.96
CA GLY A 595 -20.13 -5.54 5.74
C GLY A 595 -21.37 -5.14 4.91
N GLN A 596 -22.24 -4.29 5.41
CA GLN A 596 -23.41 -3.78 4.69
C GLN A 596 -23.02 -2.64 3.74
N TYR A 597 -22.07 -1.80 4.15
CA TYR A 597 -21.70 -0.60 3.40
C TYR A 597 -20.57 -0.87 2.39
N SER A 598 -20.59 -0.13 1.28
CA SER A 598 -19.55 -0.17 0.25
C SER A 598 -19.00 1.23 -0.07
N VAL A 599 -19.67 2.29 0.40
CA VAL A 599 -19.24 3.68 0.23
C VAL A 599 -19.32 4.39 1.57
N TYR A 600 -18.27 5.11 1.93
CA TYR A 600 -18.23 5.98 3.10
C TYR A 600 -17.95 7.41 2.65
N ALA A 601 -18.87 8.32 2.93
CA ALA A 601 -18.83 9.72 2.45
C ALA A 601 -18.63 10.71 3.61
N ARG A 602 -18.09 11.89 3.33
CA ARG A 602 -17.75 12.93 4.34
C ARG A 602 -16.99 12.37 5.56
N VAL A 603 -16.00 11.53 5.31
CA VAL A 603 -15.22 10.86 6.36
C VAL A 603 -13.97 11.65 6.76
N SER A 604 -13.64 11.62 8.05
CA SER A 604 -12.40 12.18 8.60
C SER A 604 -11.24 11.17 8.56
N PRO A 605 -9.98 11.58 8.77
CA PRO A 605 -8.84 10.65 8.88
C PRO A 605 -9.09 9.53 9.90
N GLU A 606 -9.69 9.85 11.06
CA GLU A 606 -10.00 8.90 12.12
C GLU A 606 -11.03 7.87 11.67
N HIS A 607 -12.03 8.29 10.90
CA HIS A 607 -13.02 7.39 10.30
C HIS A 607 -12.36 6.39 9.36
N LYS A 608 -11.40 6.83 8.53
CA LYS A 608 -10.66 5.91 7.63
C LYS A 608 -9.96 4.81 8.43
N VAL A 609 -9.31 5.16 9.54
CA VAL A 609 -8.69 4.20 10.47
C VAL A 609 -9.73 3.25 11.09
N ARG A 610 -10.87 3.77 11.57
CA ARG A 610 -11.96 2.96 12.14
C ARG A 610 -12.52 1.94 11.13
N ILE A 611 -12.71 2.35 9.88
CA ILE A 611 -13.18 1.48 8.79
C ILE A 611 -12.20 0.33 8.53
N VAL A 612 -10.90 0.65 8.42
CA VAL A 612 -9.85 -0.37 8.23
C VAL A 612 -9.83 -1.36 9.40
N LYS A 613 -9.85 -0.86 10.64
CA LYS A 613 -9.85 -1.71 11.85
C LYS A 613 -11.08 -2.60 11.94
N ALA A 614 -12.27 -2.10 11.61
CA ALA A 614 -13.49 -2.89 11.64
C ALA A 614 -13.41 -4.12 10.72
N TRP A 615 -12.88 -3.95 9.50
CA TRP A 615 -12.63 -5.07 8.58
C TRP A 615 -11.54 -6.03 9.07
N GLN A 616 -10.44 -5.50 9.63
CA GLN A 616 -9.37 -6.31 10.22
C GLN A 616 -9.86 -7.13 11.42
N ASN A 617 -10.75 -6.59 12.24
CA ASN A 617 -11.37 -7.25 13.40
C ASN A 617 -12.35 -8.35 12.97
N GLN A 618 -12.99 -8.22 11.79
CA GLN A 618 -13.68 -9.34 11.13
C GLN A 618 -12.72 -10.42 10.56
N GLY A 619 -11.40 -10.24 10.73
CA GLY A 619 -10.38 -11.18 10.27
C GLY A 619 -10.06 -11.08 8.78
N LYS A 620 -10.42 -9.97 8.13
CA LYS A 620 -10.12 -9.69 6.72
C LYS A 620 -8.74 -9.06 6.54
N VAL A 621 -8.11 -9.33 5.40
CA VAL A 621 -6.89 -8.64 4.96
C VAL A 621 -7.29 -7.41 4.15
N VAL A 622 -6.93 -6.23 4.63
CA VAL A 622 -7.36 -4.93 4.08
C VAL A 622 -6.19 -4.23 3.39
N ALA A 623 -6.38 -3.90 2.12
CA ALA A 623 -5.54 -2.95 1.40
C ALA A 623 -6.20 -1.57 1.45
N MET A 624 -5.45 -0.53 1.78
CA MET A 624 -5.90 0.87 1.74
C MET A 624 -5.12 1.60 0.65
N THR A 625 -5.79 2.41 -0.17
CA THR A 625 -5.14 3.33 -1.12
C THR A 625 -5.42 4.77 -0.72
N GLY A 626 -4.47 5.66 -0.99
CA GLY A 626 -4.63 7.08 -0.72
C GLY A 626 -3.47 7.92 -1.23
N ASP A 627 -3.68 9.23 -1.32
CA ASP A 627 -2.71 10.19 -1.86
C ASP A 627 -2.44 11.35 -0.87
N GLY A 628 -3.37 11.71 0.00
CA GLY A 628 -3.26 12.81 0.94
C GLY A 628 -2.64 12.46 2.30
N VAL A 629 -2.38 13.48 3.13
CA VAL A 629 -1.86 13.30 4.50
C VAL A 629 -2.95 12.72 5.42
N ASN A 630 -4.22 13.01 5.13
CA ASN A 630 -5.40 12.41 5.74
C ASN A 630 -5.46 10.88 5.61
N ASP A 631 -4.88 10.31 4.55
CA ASP A 631 -4.85 8.87 4.34
C ASP A 631 -3.73 8.16 5.09
N ALA A 632 -2.67 8.89 5.46
CA ALA A 632 -1.47 8.30 6.02
C ALA A 632 -1.72 7.40 7.25
N PRO A 633 -2.56 7.77 8.24
CA PRO A 633 -2.89 6.89 9.36
C PRO A 633 -3.55 5.58 8.94
N ALA A 634 -4.50 5.64 7.99
CA ALA A 634 -5.21 4.48 7.50
C ALA A 634 -4.31 3.60 6.62
N LEU A 635 -3.44 4.19 5.80
CA LEU A 635 -2.40 3.50 5.02
C LEU A 635 -1.44 2.73 5.93
N LYS A 636 -1.00 3.33 7.04
CA LYS A 636 -0.12 2.67 8.01
C LYS A 636 -0.84 1.56 8.81
N THR A 637 -2.13 1.74 9.08
CA THR A 637 -2.95 0.78 9.85
C THR A 637 -3.36 -0.44 9.02
N ALA A 638 -3.56 -0.26 7.71
CA ALA A 638 -3.94 -1.33 6.81
C ALA A 638 -2.91 -2.47 6.80
N ASP A 639 -3.34 -3.68 6.45
CA ASP A 639 -2.39 -4.80 6.25
C ASP A 639 -1.45 -4.50 5.08
N ILE A 640 -1.91 -3.68 4.13
CA ILE A 640 -1.10 -3.07 3.09
C ILE A 640 -1.58 -1.66 2.72
N GLY A 641 -0.72 -0.67 2.97
CA GLY A 641 -0.90 0.71 2.50
C GLY A 641 -0.35 0.93 1.09
N ILE A 642 -1.14 1.53 0.21
CA ILE A 642 -0.81 1.80 -1.19
C ILE A 642 -0.88 3.31 -1.45
N GLY A 643 0.26 3.94 -1.69
CA GLY A 643 0.36 5.38 -1.96
C GLY A 643 0.40 5.69 -3.44
N MET A 644 -0.08 6.87 -3.82
CA MET A 644 0.04 7.39 -5.18
C MET A 644 1.43 7.99 -5.43
N GLY A 645 2.01 7.74 -6.60
CA GLY A 645 3.35 8.14 -6.99
C GLY A 645 3.43 9.56 -7.52
N ILE A 646 2.44 10.00 -8.30
CA ILE A 646 2.42 11.32 -8.95
C ILE A 646 1.68 12.34 -8.09
N THR A 647 0.42 12.09 -7.75
CA THR A 647 -0.40 13.00 -6.93
C THR A 647 -0.15 12.85 -5.44
N GLY A 648 0.39 11.71 -5.00
CA GLY A 648 0.60 11.42 -3.59
C GLY A 648 1.61 12.33 -2.91
N THR A 649 1.23 12.82 -1.73
CA THR A 649 2.11 13.55 -0.83
C THR A 649 3.29 12.68 -0.35
N GLU A 650 4.41 13.31 0.02
CA GLU A 650 5.54 12.54 0.57
C GLU A 650 5.19 11.83 1.90
N VAL A 651 4.17 12.32 2.62
CA VAL A 651 3.65 11.66 3.81
C VAL A 651 2.89 10.38 3.47
N SER A 652 1.99 10.41 2.49
CA SER A 652 1.22 9.22 2.10
C SER A 652 2.13 8.15 1.51
N LYS A 653 3.08 8.54 0.63
CA LYS A 653 4.15 7.66 0.13
C LYS A 653 5.00 7.09 1.27
N GLY A 654 5.32 7.93 2.25
CA GLY A 654 6.03 7.58 3.48
C GLY A 654 5.30 6.54 4.33
N ALA A 655 4.00 6.70 4.54
CA ALA A 655 3.18 5.79 5.34
C ALA A 655 2.87 4.46 4.63
N SER A 656 2.93 4.44 3.30
CA SER A 656 2.58 3.28 2.48
C SER A 656 3.66 2.21 2.40
N ASP A 657 3.24 0.96 2.25
CA ASP A 657 4.12 -0.20 2.01
C ASP A 657 4.47 -0.37 0.52
N MET A 658 3.62 0.17 -0.35
CA MET A 658 3.72 0.14 -1.81
C MET A 658 3.36 1.52 -2.39
N ILE A 659 3.95 1.89 -3.53
CA ILE A 659 3.65 3.11 -4.28
C ILE A 659 3.29 2.74 -5.72
N LEU A 660 2.20 3.30 -6.25
CA LEU A 660 1.82 3.19 -7.66
C LEU A 660 2.46 4.33 -8.44
N ALA A 661 3.46 4.04 -9.28
CA ALA A 661 4.19 5.05 -10.03
C ALA A 661 3.35 5.73 -11.13
N ASP A 662 2.20 5.16 -11.48
CA ASP A 662 1.28 5.63 -12.51
C ASP A 662 -0.10 6.09 -11.98
N ASP A 663 -0.28 6.10 -10.64
CA ASP A 663 -1.52 6.49 -9.97
C ASP A 663 -2.75 5.73 -10.45
N ASN A 664 -2.56 4.46 -10.86
CA ASN A 664 -3.59 3.68 -11.51
C ASN A 664 -4.11 2.54 -10.64
N PHE A 665 -5.41 2.57 -10.32
CA PHE A 665 -6.08 1.49 -9.59
C PHE A 665 -5.94 0.11 -10.26
N ALA A 666 -5.88 0.03 -11.60
CA ALA A 666 -5.68 -1.22 -12.33
C ALA A 666 -4.33 -1.89 -11.99
N THR A 667 -3.31 -1.11 -11.65
CA THR A 667 -1.99 -1.60 -11.23
C THR A 667 -2.08 -2.41 -9.93
N ILE A 668 -3.04 -2.12 -9.05
CA ILE A 668 -3.29 -2.90 -7.83
C ILE A 668 -3.71 -4.33 -8.18
N ILE A 669 -4.59 -4.49 -9.18
CA ILE A 669 -5.08 -5.80 -9.61
C ILE A 669 -3.93 -6.64 -10.19
N VAL A 670 -3.07 -6.01 -10.98
CA VAL A 670 -1.84 -6.63 -11.49
C VAL A 670 -0.90 -7.01 -10.34
N ALA A 671 -0.80 -6.17 -9.32
CA ALA A 671 0.00 -6.47 -8.14
C ALA A 671 -0.57 -7.66 -7.36
N VAL A 672 -1.90 -7.81 -7.27
CA VAL A 672 -2.55 -8.97 -6.62
C VAL A 672 -2.21 -10.26 -7.35
N GLU A 673 -2.26 -10.26 -8.68
CA GLU A 673 -1.86 -11.42 -9.48
C GLU A 673 -0.43 -11.86 -9.17
N GLU A 674 0.53 -10.92 -9.19
CA GLU A 674 1.93 -11.22 -8.89
C GLU A 674 2.14 -11.60 -7.42
N GLY A 675 1.40 -10.99 -6.48
CA GLY A 675 1.43 -11.35 -5.06
C GLY A 675 0.96 -12.80 -4.81
N ARG A 676 -0.14 -13.21 -5.46
CA ARG A 676 -0.64 -14.60 -5.40
C ARG A 676 0.36 -15.59 -5.98
N LYS A 677 1.00 -15.23 -7.10
CA LYS A 677 2.08 -16.04 -7.72
C LYS A 677 3.29 -16.18 -6.80
N VAL A 678 3.76 -15.08 -6.21
CA VAL A 678 4.90 -15.09 -5.28
C VAL A 678 4.60 -15.99 -4.09
N PHE A 679 3.40 -15.91 -3.51
CA PHE A 679 2.98 -16.80 -2.43
C PHE A 679 2.96 -18.28 -2.86
N SER A 680 2.35 -18.60 -4.01
CA SER A 680 2.34 -19.97 -4.54
C SER A 680 3.75 -20.51 -4.74
N ASN A 681 4.67 -19.70 -5.25
CA ASN A 681 6.07 -20.09 -5.42
C ASN A 681 6.78 -20.28 -4.08
N ILE A 682 6.52 -19.43 -3.09
CA ILE A 682 7.02 -19.62 -1.71
C ILE A 682 6.49 -20.95 -1.14
N GLN A 683 5.22 -21.29 -1.34
CA GLN A 683 4.67 -22.58 -0.90
C GLN A 683 5.39 -23.78 -1.55
N LYS A 684 5.70 -23.70 -2.85
CA LYS A 684 6.46 -24.74 -3.56
C LYS A 684 7.86 -24.87 -2.97
N THR A 685 8.53 -23.76 -2.75
CA THR A 685 9.87 -23.75 -2.14
C THR A 685 9.85 -24.31 -0.73
N ILE A 686 8.86 -23.95 0.10
CA ILE A 686 8.70 -24.48 1.45
C ILE A 686 8.38 -25.98 1.41
N GLN A 687 7.46 -26.41 0.55
CA GLN A 687 7.14 -27.82 0.38
C GLN A 687 8.40 -28.63 0.03
N TYR A 688 9.20 -28.13 -0.91
CA TYR A 688 10.44 -28.76 -1.34
C TYR A 688 11.43 -28.91 -0.18
N LEU A 689 11.78 -27.80 0.47
CA LEU A 689 12.76 -27.79 1.56
C LEU A 689 12.28 -28.60 2.76
N LEU A 690 11.04 -28.42 3.20
CA LEU A 690 10.54 -29.16 4.37
C LEU A 690 10.38 -30.66 4.09
N SER A 691 10.07 -31.07 2.86
CA SER A 691 10.04 -32.49 2.50
C SER A 691 11.45 -33.09 2.56
N ALA A 692 12.45 -32.36 2.06
CA ALA A 692 13.86 -32.76 2.09
C ALA A 692 14.39 -32.86 3.53
N ASN A 693 14.22 -31.82 4.34
CA ASN A 693 14.61 -31.82 5.75
C ASN A 693 13.89 -32.92 6.54
N THR A 694 12.60 -33.15 6.27
CA THR A 694 11.85 -34.26 6.90
C THR A 694 12.48 -35.60 6.52
N ALA A 695 12.91 -35.78 5.26
CA ALA A 695 13.59 -36.99 4.82
C ALA A 695 14.94 -37.19 5.51
N GLU A 696 15.75 -36.14 5.63
CA GLU A 696 17.05 -36.17 6.32
C GLU A 696 16.88 -36.59 7.78
N VAL A 697 16.00 -35.89 8.50
CA VAL A 697 15.68 -36.16 9.90
C VAL A 697 15.21 -37.59 10.09
N LEU A 698 14.27 -38.06 9.27
CA LEU A 698 13.74 -39.42 9.38
C LEU A 698 14.78 -40.47 9.01
N THR A 699 15.61 -40.21 8.00
CA THR A 699 16.70 -41.12 7.60
C THR A 699 17.66 -41.33 8.75
N ILE A 700 18.15 -40.25 9.36
CA ILE A 700 19.08 -40.29 10.49
C ILE A 700 18.44 -40.96 11.71
N PHE A 701 17.20 -40.58 12.02
CA PHE A 701 16.47 -41.12 13.17
C PHE A 701 16.28 -42.64 13.03
N LEU A 702 15.75 -43.10 11.89
CA LEU A 702 15.50 -44.52 11.65
C LEU A 702 16.81 -45.30 11.48
N ALA A 703 17.83 -44.73 10.83
CA ALA A 703 19.17 -45.31 10.75
C ALA A 703 19.74 -45.56 12.15
N THR A 704 19.68 -44.56 13.02
CA THR A 704 20.09 -44.69 14.41
C THR A 704 19.30 -45.80 15.09
N LEU A 705 17.97 -45.87 14.95
CA LEU A 705 17.18 -46.97 15.54
C LEU A 705 17.58 -48.36 15.03
N PHE A 706 18.01 -48.48 13.78
CA PHE A 706 18.52 -49.73 13.19
C PHE A 706 20.00 -50.01 13.51
N GLY A 707 20.69 -49.10 14.21
CA GLY A 707 22.13 -49.21 14.49
C GLY A 707 23.00 -48.97 13.24
N TRP A 708 22.49 -48.23 12.26
CA TRP A 708 23.18 -47.86 11.04
C TRP A 708 23.73 -46.42 11.13
N ASP A 709 24.87 -46.20 10.49
CA ASP A 709 25.49 -44.87 10.34
C ASP A 709 25.42 -44.46 8.85
N VAL A 710 24.35 -43.77 8.47
CA VAL A 710 23.95 -43.65 7.04
C VAL A 710 24.49 -42.38 6.38
N LEU A 711 24.70 -41.29 7.15
CA LEU A 711 25.11 -39.98 6.65
C LEU A 711 26.00 -39.25 7.67
N GLN A 712 26.97 -38.50 7.18
CA GLN A 712 27.81 -37.62 7.99
C GLN A 712 27.30 -36.17 7.97
N PRO A 713 27.67 -35.34 8.97
CA PRO A 713 27.30 -33.93 9.01
C PRO A 713 27.66 -33.17 7.72
N VAL A 714 28.83 -33.46 7.11
CA VAL A 714 29.28 -32.82 5.86
C VAL A 714 28.38 -33.13 4.66
N HIS A 715 27.75 -34.31 4.62
CA HIS A 715 26.80 -34.70 3.56
C HIS A 715 25.53 -33.86 3.64
N LEU A 716 24.99 -33.72 4.85
CA LEU A 716 23.78 -32.92 5.11
C LEU A 716 24.04 -31.43 4.85
N LEU A 717 25.20 -30.92 5.27
CA LEU A 717 25.61 -29.54 5.00
C LEU A 717 25.69 -29.25 3.50
N TRP A 718 26.31 -30.17 2.73
CA TRP A 718 26.40 -30.03 1.27
C TRP A 718 25.03 -30.05 0.62
N ILE A 719 24.18 -30.95 1.07
CA ILE A 719 22.83 -31.10 0.56
C ILE A 719 22.03 -29.81 0.78
N ASN A 720 21.95 -29.35 2.02
CA ASN A 720 21.18 -28.17 2.39
C ASN A 720 21.72 -26.89 1.75
N LEU A 721 23.05 -26.77 1.59
CA LEU A 721 23.66 -25.56 1.04
C LEU A 721 23.69 -25.53 -0.49
N VAL A 722 23.88 -26.67 -1.15
CA VAL A 722 24.15 -26.74 -2.59
C VAL A 722 23.01 -27.40 -3.36
N THR A 723 22.64 -28.64 -3.02
CA THR A 723 21.63 -29.36 -3.81
C THR A 723 20.24 -28.77 -3.62
N ASP A 724 19.92 -28.23 -2.45
CA ASP A 724 18.61 -27.64 -2.15
C ASP A 724 18.50 -26.16 -2.49
N THR A 725 19.54 -25.35 -2.25
CA THR A 725 19.49 -23.90 -2.45
C THR A 725 19.16 -23.51 -3.89
N PHE A 726 19.84 -24.09 -4.89
CA PHE A 726 19.62 -23.68 -6.28
C PHE A 726 18.23 -24.05 -6.82
N PRO A 727 17.70 -25.27 -6.63
CA PRO A 727 16.33 -25.62 -7.01
C PRO A 727 15.29 -24.81 -6.23
N ALA A 728 15.50 -24.58 -4.93
CA ALA A 728 14.58 -23.81 -4.09
C ALA A 728 14.44 -22.35 -4.54
N ILE A 729 15.55 -21.69 -4.90
CA ILE A 729 15.53 -20.34 -5.50
C ILE A 729 14.84 -20.37 -6.87
N ALA A 730 15.11 -21.41 -7.68
CA ALA A 730 14.53 -21.51 -9.01
C ALA A 730 13.01 -21.80 -9.01
N LEU A 731 12.52 -22.55 -8.01
CA LEU A 731 11.07 -22.72 -7.76
C LEU A 731 10.41 -21.39 -7.40
N GLY A 732 11.14 -20.51 -6.72
CA GLY A 732 10.73 -19.15 -6.40
C GLY A 732 10.36 -18.28 -7.60
N VAL A 733 10.93 -18.58 -8.78
CA VAL A 733 10.72 -17.81 -10.02
C VAL A 733 9.88 -18.54 -11.07
N GLU A 734 9.20 -19.63 -10.70
CA GLU A 734 8.29 -20.32 -11.62
C GLU A 734 7.15 -19.38 -12.09
N PRO A 735 6.64 -19.55 -13.33
CA PRO A 735 5.49 -18.79 -13.81
C PRO A 735 4.24 -19.05 -12.97
N ALA A 736 3.30 -18.11 -13.00
CA ALA A 736 2.00 -18.26 -12.34
C ALA A 736 1.26 -19.51 -12.80
N GLU A 737 0.56 -20.16 -11.87
CA GLU A 737 -0.35 -21.23 -12.21
C GLU A 737 -1.57 -20.70 -12.97
N PRO A 738 -2.10 -21.45 -13.96
CA PRO A 738 -3.30 -21.03 -14.68
C PRO A 738 -4.47 -20.82 -13.72
N GLY A 739 -5.18 -19.70 -13.85
CA GLY A 739 -6.39 -19.41 -13.07
C GLY A 739 -6.16 -18.76 -11.71
N VAL A 740 -4.95 -18.26 -11.41
CA VAL A 740 -4.63 -17.62 -10.12
C VAL A 740 -5.60 -16.50 -9.69
N MET A 741 -6.18 -15.77 -10.67
CA MET A 741 -7.18 -14.71 -10.44
C MET A 741 -8.63 -15.20 -10.37
N THR A 742 -8.89 -16.50 -10.60
CA THR A 742 -10.25 -17.08 -10.52
C THR A 742 -10.58 -17.64 -9.13
N HIS A 743 -9.57 -17.76 -8.27
CA HIS A 743 -9.73 -18.25 -6.90
C HIS A 743 -10.04 -17.09 -5.95
N LYS A 744 -10.82 -17.40 -4.90
CA LYS A 744 -11.04 -16.45 -3.80
C LYS A 744 -9.73 -16.18 -3.06
N PRO A 745 -9.59 -15.02 -2.40
CA PRO A 745 -8.43 -14.74 -1.57
C PRO A 745 -8.34 -15.76 -0.43
N ARG A 746 -7.11 -16.17 -0.11
CA ARG A 746 -6.83 -17.13 0.96
C ARG A 746 -7.16 -16.62 2.37
N GLY A 747 -7.22 -15.30 2.55
CA GLY A 747 -7.50 -14.63 3.83
C GLY A 747 -6.45 -14.88 4.91
N ARG A 748 -6.67 -14.26 6.09
CA ARG A 748 -5.68 -14.18 7.18
C ARG A 748 -5.37 -15.50 7.88
N LYS A 749 -6.31 -16.46 7.87
CA LYS A 749 -6.16 -17.77 8.55
C LYS A 749 -5.42 -18.81 7.72
N SER A 750 -5.13 -18.52 6.46
CA SER A 750 -4.39 -19.43 5.59
C SER A 750 -2.92 -19.53 5.99
N SER A 751 -2.41 -20.76 6.02
CA SER A 751 -0.98 -21.03 6.21
C SER A 751 -0.34 -21.52 4.90
N PHE A 752 0.97 -21.42 4.77
CA PHE A 752 1.73 -22.03 3.67
C PHE A 752 1.54 -23.55 3.59
N PHE A 753 1.10 -24.18 4.68
CA PHE A 753 0.74 -25.59 4.80
C PHE A 753 -0.64 -25.97 4.22
N SER A 754 -1.45 -24.98 3.86
CA SER A 754 -2.81 -25.17 3.34
C SER A 754 -2.79 -25.77 1.93
N GLY A 755 -3.96 -26.13 1.39
CA GLY A 755 -4.05 -26.69 0.04
C GLY A 755 -3.37 -28.05 -0.12
N GLY A 756 -3.17 -28.82 0.96
CA GLY A 756 -2.53 -30.15 0.93
C GLY A 756 -1.00 -30.14 0.85
N VAL A 757 -0.36 -28.98 1.05
CA VAL A 757 1.10 -28.87 1.17
C VAL A 757 1.60 -29.67 2.37
N MET A 758 0.97 -29.55 3.55
CA MET A 758 1.39 -30.29 4.76
C MET A 758 1.36 -31.80 4.58
N SER A 759 0.26 -32.35 4.02
CA SER A 759 0.18 -33.78 3.73
C SER A 759 1.27 -34.19 2.75
N SER A 760 1.57 -33.33 1.76
CA SER A 760 2.62 -33.59 0.79
C SER A 760 4.00 -33.65 1.43
N ILE A 761 4.33 -32.70 2.32
CA ILE A 761 5.58 -32.69 3.08
C ILE A 761 5.77 -34.00 3.85
N ILE A 762 4.75 -34.44 4.58
CA ILE A 762 4.84 -35.62 5.43
C ILE A 762 5.08 -36.90 4.61
N TYR A 763 4.23 -37.17 3.60
CA TYR A 763 4.38 -38.42 2.84
C TYR A 763 5.63 -38.41 1.95
N GLN A 764 5.99 -37.24 1.39
CA GLN A 764 7.17 -37.11 0.54
C GLN A 764 8.43 -37.30 1.37
N GLY A 765 8.54 -36.67 2.54
CA GLY A 765 9.67 -36.87 3.45
C GLY A 765 9.81 -38.32 3.91
N LEU A 766 8.71 -38.97 4.31
CA LEU A 766 8.70 -40.39 4.68
C LEU A 766 9.17 -41.29 3.53
N LEU A 767 8.69 -41.05 2.32
CA LEU A 767 9.04 -41.82 1.13
C LEU A 767 10.52 -41.66 0.77
N GLN A 768 11.02 -40.42 0.78
CA GLN A 768 12.42 -40.12 0.49
C GLN A 768 13.34 -40.83 1.50
N GLY A 769 13.06 -40.72 2.80
CA GLY A 769 13.87 -41.40 3.82
C GLY A 769 13.82 -42.91 3.70
N ALA A 770 12.65 -43.48 3.40
CA ALA A 770 12.50 -44.92 3.17
C ALA A 770 13.33 -45.40 1.95
N LEU A 771 13.36 -44.64 0.86
CA LEU A 771 14.15 -44.96 -0.33
C LEU A 771 15.65 -44.92 -0.06
N VAL A 772 16.13 -43.89 0.67
CA VAL A 772 17.55 -43.78 1.05
C VAL A 772 17.99 -44.95 1.92
N LEU A 773 17.19 -45.29 2.94
CA LEU A 773 17.47 -46.44 3.81
C LEU A 773 17.40 -47.77 3.07
N ALA A 774 16.49 -47.90 2.09
CA ALA A 774 16.41 -49.10 1.25
C ALA A 774 17.66 -49.27 0.38
N VAL A 775 18.18 -48.18 -0.20
CA VAL A 775 19.44 -48.21 -0.96
C VAL A 775 20.63 -48.53 -0.07
N TYR A 776 20.71 -47.91 1.11
CA TYR A 776 21.77 -48.20 2.09
C TYR A 776 21.74 -49.67 2.54
N GLY A 777 20.55 -50.18 2.90
CA GLY A 777 20.37 -51.58 3.29
C GLY A 777 20.69 -52.55 2.14
N TYR A 778 20.33 -52.20 0.91
CA TYR A 778 20.70 -52.97 -0.28
C TYR A 778 22.23 -53.03 -0.48
N ALA A 779 22.92 -51.90 -0.31
CA ALA A 779 24.37 -51.80 -0.47
C ALA A 779 25.13 -52.66 0.55
N ILE A 780 24.65 -52.69 1.81
CA ILE A 780 25.19 -53.59 2.84
C ILE A 780 24.90 -55.07 2.51
N ALA A 781 23.69 -55.37 2.03
CA ALA A 781 23.30 -56.74 1.73
C ALA A 781 23.97 -57.32 0.47
N ASN A 782 24.35 -56.45 -0.48
CA ASN A 782 24.97 -56.81 -1.76
C ASN A 782 26.29 -56.04 -1.97
N PRO A 783 27.32 -56.30 -1.14
CA PRO A 783 28.55 -55.53 -1.17
C PRO A 783 29.41 -55.83 -2.40
N VAL A 784 29.99 -54.78 -3.00
CA VAL A 784 31.01 -54.90 -4.06
C VAL A 784 32.37 -55.26 -3.45
N HIS A 785 32.75 -54.60 -2.36
CA HIS A 785 33.99 -54.87 -1.61
C HIS A 785 33.81 -56.03 -0.62
N ILE A 786 33.91 -57.27 -1.11
CA ILE A 786 33.73 -58.46 -0.27
C ILE A 786 34.89 -58.60 0.73
N GLY A 787 34.58 -58.68 2.03
CA GLY A 787 35.54 -58.98 3.10
C GLY A 787 36.15 -57.76 3.81
N ASP A 788 35.90 -56.54 3.34
CA ASP A 788 36.30 -55.30 4.00
C ASP A 788 35.08 -54.53 4.52
N VAL A 789 34.79 -54.71 5.81
CA VAL A 789 33.62 -54.09 6.46
C VAL A 789 33.66 -52.56 6.38
N LYS A 790 34.86 -51.95 6.39
CA LYS A 790 34.99 -50.49 6.31
C LYS A 790 34.69 -49.99 4.90
N ALA A 791 35.20 -50.68 3.87
CA ALA A 791 34.91 -50.33 2.49
C ALA A 791 33.43 -50.55 2.12
N ILE A 792 32.81 -51.63 2.61
CA ILE A 792 31.37 -51.88 2.42
C ILE A 792 30.53 -50.75 3.00
N HIS A 793 30.88 -50.31 4.21
CA HIS A 793 30.18 -49.24 4.88
C HIS A 793 30.37 -47.90 4.16
N ALA A 794 31.60 -47.58 3.72
CA ALA A 794 31.89 -46.35 2.99
C ALA A 794 31.17 -46.28 1.64
N ASP A 795 31.04 -47.41 0.94
CA ASP A 795 30.23 -47.51 -0.28
C ASP A 795 28.74 -47.28 0.02
N ALA A 796 28.20 -47.92 1.05
CA ALA A 796 26.79 -47.78 1.43
C ALA A 796 26.45 -46.33 1.82
N LEU A 797 27.34 -45.67 2.58
CA LEU A 797 27.24 -44.27 2.95
C LEU A 797 27.29 -43.35 1.73
N THR A 798 28.20 -43.62 0.77
CA THR A 798 28.27 -42.84 -0.48
C THR A 798 27.04 -43.04 -1.35
N MET A 799 26.52 -44.27 -1.44
CA MET A 799 25.27 -44.56 -2.15
C MET A 799 24.07 -43.88 -1.50
N ALA A 800 24.00 -43.84 -0.16
CA ALA A 800 22.95 -43.13 0.57
C ALA A 800 23.01 -41.62 0.33
N PHE A 801 24.20 -41.01 0.44
CA PHE A 801 24.44 -39.60 0.14
C PHE A 801 24.05 -39.24 -1.30
N ALA A 802 24.52 -40.01 -2.28
CA ALA A 802 24.20 -39.80 -3.69
C ALA A 802 22.70 -39.98 -3.96
N THR A 803 22.06 -40.97 -3.33
CA THR A 803 20.63 -41.23 -3.48
C THR A 803 19.80 -40.07 -2.95
N LEU A 804 20.11 -39.58 -1.74
CA LEU A 804 19.40 -38.46 -1.12
C LEU A 804 19.55 -37.18 -1.95
N GLY A 805 20.78 -36.82 -2.35
CA GLY A 805 21.02 -35.64 -3.18
C GLY A 805 20.31 -35.71 -4.54
N LEU A 806 20.30 -36.88 -5.19
CA LEU A 806 19.57 -37.04 -6.47
C LEU A 806 18.05 -37.09 -6.30
N ILE A 807 17.57 -37.67 -5.20
CA ILE A 807 16.14 -37.65 -4.85
C ILE A 807 15.64 -36.21 -4.77
N GLN A 808 16.40 -35.32 -4.12
CA GLN A 808 16.04 -33.91 -4.01
C GLN A 808 15.91 -33.25 -5.39
N LEU A 809 16.87 -33.44 -6.27
CA LEU A 809 16.82 -32.90 -7.64
C LEU A 809 15.61 -33.42 -8.43
N PHE A 810 15.30 -34.71 -8.33
CA PHE A 810 14.11 -35.27 -8.97
C PHE A 810 12.81 -34.81 -8.31
N HIS A 811 12.81 -34.70 -6.99
CA HIS A 811 11.67 -34.25 -6.20
C HIS A 811 11.31 -32.80 -6.48
N ALA A 812 12.28 -31.94 -6.79
CA ALA A 812 12.02 -30.55 -7.19
C ALA A 812 11.05 -30.45 -8.38
N TYR A 813 11.05 -31.41 -9.32
CA TYR A 813 10.06 -31.47 -10.41
C TYR A 813 8.65 -31.82 -9.91
N ASN A 814 8.56 -32.69 -8.91
CA ASN A 814 7.29 -33.07 -8.30
C ASN A 814 6.62 -31.90 -7.57
N VAL A 815 7.39 -30.95 -7.05
CA VAL A 815 6.87 -29.83 -6.25
C VAL A 815 6.41 -28.64 -7.12
N LYS A 816 6.63 -28.67 -8.45
CA LYS A 816 6.15 -27.61 -9.36
C LYS A 816 4.64 -27.36 -9.31
N SER A 817 3.87 -28.36 -8.87
CA SER A 817 2.46 -28.24 -8.51
C SER A 817 2.11 -29.29 -7.46
N VAL A 818 1.23 -28.95 -6.52
CA VAL A 818 0.77 -29.88 -5.48
C VAL A 818 -0.04 -31.03 -6.08
N TYR A 819 -0.99 -30.73 -6.99
CA TYR A 819 -1.90 -31.73 -7.56
C TYR A 819 -1.72 -31.97 -9.04
N GLN A 820 -1.23 -31.00 -9.83
CA GLN A 820 -1.14 -31.15 -11.28
C GLN A 820 0.01 -32.09 -11.68
N SER A 821 -0.20 -32.77 -12.80
CA SER A 821 0.78 -33.67 -13.39
C SER A 821 1.99 -32.89 -13.90
N ILE A 822 3.19 -33.47 -13.77
CA ILE A 822 4.40 -32.87 -14.36
C ILE A 822 4.23 -32.69 -15.88
N PHE A 823 3.47 -33.56 -16.55
CA PHE A 823 3.22 -33.49 -18.00
C PHE A 823 2.27 -32.35 -18.38
N THR A 824 1.39 -31.94 -17.47
CA THR A 824 0.46 -30.82 -17.68
C THR A 824 1.15 -29.48 -17.39
N VAL A 825 1.94 -29.41 -16.32
CA VAL A 825 2.70 -28.20 -15.95
C VAL A 825 3.85 -27.92 -16.94
N GLY A 826 4.41 -29.00 -17.51
CA GLY A 826 5.53 -28.95 -18.43
C GLY A 826 6.86 -28.95 -17.68
N PRO A 827 7.60 -30.08 -17.63
CA PRO A 827 8.79 -30.20 -16.78
C PRO A 827 9.88 -29.18 -17.15
N PHE A 828 10.02 -28.88 -18.45
CA PHE A 828 11.10 -28.04 -18.99
C PHE A 828 10.69 -26.59 -19.32
N LYS A 829 9.53 -26.12 -18.86
CA LYS A 829 9.02 -24.78 -19.19
C LYS A 829 9.90 -23.65 -18.64
N SER A 830 10.41 -23.81 -17.41
CA SER A 830 11.31 -22.85 -16.76
C SER A 830 12.78 -23.16 -17.05
N LYS A 831 13.46 -22.26 -17.79
CA LYS A 831 14.89 -22.44 -18.12
C LYS A 831 15.78 -22.34 -16.89
N THR A 832 15.50 -21.40 -15.99
CA THR A 832 16.27 -21.19 -14.75
C THR A 832 16.20 -22.41 -13.85
N PHE A 833 15.03 -23.02 -13.72
CA PHE A 833 14.84 -24.27 -12.97
C PHE A 833 15.65 -25.43 -13.57
N ASN A 834 15.62 -25.65 -14.88
CA ASN A 834 16.37 -26.77 -15.45
C ASN A 834 17.88 -26.57 -15.31
N TRP A 835 18.36 -25.32 -15.43
CA TRP A 835 19.77 -25.00 -15.20
C TRP A 835 20.18 -25.19 -13.75
N SER A 836 19.35 -24.83 -12.78
CA SER A 836 19.67 -25.07 -11.36
C SER A 836 19.81 -26.56 -11.06
N ILE A 837 18.89 -27.39 -11.58
CA ILE A 837 18.98 -28.85 -11.44
C ILE A 837 20.26 -29.40 -12.07
N LEU A 838 20.60 -28.96 -13.28
CA LEU A 838 21.80 -29.44 -13.98
C LEU A 838 23.09 -29.04 -13.24
N VAL A 839 23.17 -27.80 -12.75
CA VAL A 839 24.32 -27.31 -11.99
C VAL A 839 24.45 -28.07 -10.68
N SER A 840 23.36 -28.23 -9.91
CA SER A 840 23.37 -28.99 -8.66
C SER A 840 23.74 -30.46 -8.90
N PHE A 841 23.28 -31.07 -9.98
CA PHE A 841 23.66 -32.43 -10.37
C PHE A 841 25.17 -32.54 -10.63
N ILE A 842 25.73 -31.63 -11.43
CA ILE A 842 27.18 -31.61 -11.72
C ILE A 842 27.98 -31.42 -10.44
N LEU A 843 27.56 -30.50 -9.56
CA LEU A 843 28.23 -30.25 -8.29
C LEU A 843 28.17 -31.47 -7.36
N LEU A 844 27.01 -32.14 -7.25
CA LEU A 844 26.87 -33.37 -6.46
C LEU A 844 27.77 -34.50 -7.00
N VAL A 845 27.76 -34.75 -8.31
CA VAL A 845 28.63 -35.79 -8.90
C VAL A 845 30.10 -35.43 -8.73
N SER A 846 30.44 -34.14 -8.77
CA SER A 846 31.82 -33.69 -8.59
C SER A 846 32.41 -34.05 -7.22
N THR A 847 31.59 -34.07 -6.15
CA THR A 847 32.09 -34.43 -4.81
C THR A 847 32.51 -35.90 -4.71
N ILE A 848 31.92 -36.76 -5.57
CA ILE A 848 32.18 -38.21 -5.59
C ILE A 848 33.30 -38.58 -6.56
N VAL A 849 33.43 -37.85 -7.68
CA VAL A 849 34.33 -38.24 -8.78
C VAL A 849 35.70 -37.53 -8.73
N ILE A 850 35.81 -36.38 -8.04
CA ILE A 850 37.04 -35.57 -7.99
C ILE A 850 37.88 -35.91 -6.75
N ASP A 851 39.10 -36.41 -6.95
CA ASP A 851 39.97 -36.96 -5.86
C ASP A 851 40.19 -36.03 -4.65
N PRO A 852 40.43 -34.70 -4.79
CA PRO A 852 40.48 -33.80 -3.64
C PRO A 852 39.19 -33.70 -2.84
N LEU A 853 38.03 -33.76 -3.52
CA LEU A 853 36.72 -33.62 -2.88
C LEU A 853 36.30 -34.92 -2.20
N GLU A 854 36.62 -36.07 -2.79
CA GLU A 854 36.36 -37.40 -2.22
C GLU A 854 36.80 -37.49 -0.75
N LYS A 855 38.01 -36.97 -0.46
CA LYS A 855 38.59 -36.96 0.90
C LYS A 855 37.89 -35.99 1.85
N ILE A 856 37.44 -34.83 1.36
CA ILE A 856 36.77 -33.81 2.16
C ILE A 856 35.36 -34.28 2.55
N PHE A 857 34.68 -34.96 1.64
CA PHE A 857 33.32 -35.47 1.86
C PHE A 857 33.29 -36.88 2.43
N HIS A 858 34.44 -37.52 2.68
CA HIS A 858 34.53 -38.91 3.16
C HIS A 858 33.70 -39.90 2.33
N VAL A 859 33.70 -39.74 1.00
CA VAL A 859 32.97 -40.60 0.05
C VAL A 859 33.93 -41.56 -0.67
N THR A 860 33.38 -42.58 -1.33
CA THR A 860 34.14 -43.55 -2.15
C THR A 860 33.68 -43.55 -3.60
N LYS A 861 34.56 -43.98 -4.52
CA LYS A 861 34.19 -44.12 -5.93
C LYS A 861 33.23 -45.28 -6.14
N LEU A 862 32.06 -44.98 -6.70
CA LEU A 862 31.03 -45.97 -7.03
C LEU A 862 31.25 -46.60 -8.41
N ASP A 863 30.98 -47.89 -8.52
CA ASP A 863 30.96 -48.61 -9.78
C ASP A 863 29.65 -48.39 -10.58
N VAL A 864 29.56 -48.95 -11.78
CA VAL A 864 28.40 -48.78 -12.67
C VAL A 864 27.12 -49.39 -12.06
N THR A 865 27.23 -50.49 -11.31
CA THR A 865 26.07 -51.17 -10.71
C THR A 865 25.53 -50.38 -9.51
N GLN A 866 26.42 -49.85 -8.67
CA GLN A 866 26.10 -48.98 -7.56
C GLN A 866 25.43 -47.68 -8.05
N TRP A 867 25.99 -47.05 -9.09
CA TRP A 867 25.35 -45.90 -9.74
C TRP A 867 23.97 -46.22 -10.32
N ALA A 868 23.78 -47.40 -10.92
CA ALA A 868 22.48 -47.80 -11.44
C ALA A 868 21.42 -47.95 -10.32
N VAL A 869 21.80 -48.53 -9.18
CA VAL A 869 20.92 -48.65 -8.01
C VAL A 869 20.54 -47.27 -7.46
N VAL A 870 21.52 -46.39 -7.31
CA VAL A 870 21.32 -44.99 -6.88
C VAL A 870 20.34 -44.29 -7.82
N LEU A 871 20.56 -44.36 -9.14
CA LEU A 871 19.70 -43.70 -10.13
C LEU A 871 18.27 -44.27 -10.14
N ILE A 872 18.10 -45.59 -10.06
CA ILE A 872 16.78 -46.22 -10.01
C ILE A 872 16.03 -45.82 -8.72
N GLY A 873 16.73 -45.88 -7.58
CA GLY A 873 16.20 -45.48 -6.29
C GLY A 873 15.73 -44.03 -6.32
N SER A 874 16.57 -43.12 -6.79
CA SER A 874 16.24 -41.70 -6.83
C SER A 874 15.15 -41.35 -7.85
N PHE A 875 15.20 -41.93 -9.06
CA PHE A 875 14.20 -41.65 -10.10
C PHE A 875 12.80 -42.19 -9.75
N SER A 876 12.72 -43.25 -8.94
CA SER A 876 11.45 -43.81 -8.49
C SER A 876 10.55 -42.78 -7.79
N MET A 877 11.14 -41.75 -7.17
CA MET A 877 10.43 -40.65 -6.52
C MET A 877 9.47 -39.91 -7.47
N ILE A 878 9.85 -39.71 -8.74
CA ILE A 878 8.97 -39.09 -9.74
C ILE A 878 7.76 -39.98 -10.03
N ILE A 879 8.01 -41.27 -10.25
CA ILE A 879 6.97 -42.22 -10.62
C ILE A 879 5.94 -42.34 -9.49
N ILE A 880 6.40 -42.51 -8.26
CA ILE A 880 5.53 -42.70 -7.09
C ILE A 880 4.67 -41.46 -6.84
N VAL A 881 5.27 -40.27 -6.85
CA VAL A 881 4.51 -39.02 -6.62
C VAL A 881 3.50 -38.76 -7.73
N GLU A 882 3.83 -39.04 -8.99
CA GLU A 882 2.87 -38.85 -10.09
C GLU A 882 1.66 -39.80 -9.98
N ILE A 883 1.87 -41.04 -9.49
CA ILE A 883 0.77 -41.96 -9.15
C ILE A 883 -0.08 -41.39 -8.01
N VAL A 884 0.54 -40.90 -6.94
CA VAL A 884 -0.18 -40.28 -5.80
C VAL A 884 -1.03 -39.11 -6.27
N LYS A 885 -0.46 -38.19 -7.06
CA LYS A 885 -1.19 -37.04 -7.62
C LYS A 885 -2.33 -37.46 -8.54
N PHE A 886 -2.14 -38.49 -9.37
CA PHE A 886 -3.20 -39.03 -10.21
C PHE A 886 -4.40 -39.52 -9.37
N ILE A 887 -4.13 -40.22 -8.27
CA ILE A 887 -5.16 -40.67 -7.32
C ILE A 887 -5.85 -39.47 -6.65
N GLN A 888 -5.08 -38.49 -6.16
CA GLN A 888 -5.63 -37.29 -5.52
C GLN A 888 -6.56 -36.49 -6.45
N ARG A 889 -6.18 -36.31 -7.73
CA ARG A 889 -7.03 -35.69 -8.76
C ARG A 889 -8.31 -36.47 -9.01
N LYS A 890 -8.23 -37.81 -9.06
CA LYS A 890 -9.41 -38.67 -9.23
C LYS A 890 -10.37 -38.60 -8.03
N LEU A 891 -9.85 -38.34 -6.84
CA LEU A 891 -10.64 -38.13 -5.62
C LEU A 891 -11.18 -36.69 -5.49
N GLY A 892 -10.87 -35.79 -6.43
CA GLY A 892 -11.36 -34.41 -6.44
C GLY A 892 -10.72 -33.51 -5.37
N MET A 893 -9.57 -33.91 -4.80
CA MET A 893 -8.88 -33.13 -3.77
C MET A 893 -8.32 -31.81 -4.32
N ASP A 894 -8.03 -31.75 -5.63
CA ASP A 894 -7.56 -30.57 -6.35
C ASP A 894 -8.57 -29.42 -6.36
N LYS A 895 -9.88 -29.74 -6.40
CA LYS A 895 -10.95 -28.73 -6.40
C LYS A 895 -11.17 -28.07 -5.04
N ASN A 896 -10.77 -28.74 -3.97
CA ASN A 896 -10.95 -28.28 -2.59
C ASN A 896 -9.67 -27.62 -2.02
N ALA A 897 -8.58 -27.60 -2.79
CA ALA A 897 -7.26 -27.22 -2.31
C ALA A 897 -6.95 -25.71 -2.38
N ILE A 898 -7.97 -24.86 -2.38
CA ILE A 898 -7.84 -23.39 -2.44
C ILE A 898 -7.21 -22.87 -1.14
#